data_AF-A0A7C3NE08-F1
#
_entry.id   AF-A0A7C3NE08-F1
#
_cell.length_a   1.000
_cell.length_b   1.000
_cell.length_c   1.000
_cell.angle_alpha   90.00
_cell.angle_beta   90.00
_cell.angle_gamma   90.00
#
_symmetry.space_group_name_H-M   'P 1'
#
loop_
_entity.id
_entity.type
_entity.pdbx_description
1 polymer ?
#
loop_
_entity_poly.entity_id
_entity_poly.type
_entity_poly.pdbx_seq_one_letter_code
_entity_poly.pdbx_strand_id
1 'polypeptide(L)'
;MDKYKGLRMKRIGILTTLLLFCFSSLFSYQATFGQTAPSGNYRIFIPTMVKSPPANTWSQLGHDAQRTNYTPEEVKPPFCYAWKWNEVPFASRAQPVIADERLFIGSMNGILYARNALTGAPLWQFASQGPIRHSAGVLDNIVVFSSHDGFTYALSASNGALLWKVNTGPSATAPLLDHTRSWVYVASTNGSLTALRLADGARQWTYQSGAPIMTSPAMSADFQTVFVGNEAIYAIAVNASTGVEIWRTRLQGQSLGDRYPVVTGSDVIYRSQPLYNFHLLLHEGDDIMDRAGARLSDWTADWSKVKTEILNYLNAQPAKQTFFVLNASNGSLKGVAPVLYTYGNNDVPSTPVISPEQVLLTYRARHGIQTDSNTIHVTTRYDAELGSLNLSNLDITGLRANKSLSGQPEFRMTSDEPSFLTMGGSILWVDNWERAGGINVKTGELIPVGIVASDWPGCSGQCSPGGINPFFPLSGSPSYPFPPPRVTEGHQISGIVIANGMLYWRVLAGGIAAFKNKSTATCPSPNIWANPVSNDFEFQGADPASINAARPLADYITLDLTTPAASPNSTLVAQLREQINTIVNTNNHLMPYYLERGFSYSALWPYNTANPPGIPMVQYINTGNVFWHDPGELLYTMAMAYPYLDANLQSKVKSYMASEMTKYPPLRALPWSQTQNTWLLQGVAREYYEVPFRTSLNNWPPPAPNFSVLYALWLWSKNTGDWSYAQARWSEIKSFFNSYKNSYLYYADIAGAIGFARLASQLGTSADYQSGVQAALAGLQAGVNFQTFKSRAENDYKDFWGNPNGWNVPVFFGLTPEIGLFLREQTSGAAESYLLSKENGEGMRWWYLTRAGMHAEPGETSYLLPTAAWSHFLAHAYIIGNNQSTLTRWIDRPWGKGDLYAIQKLVAAIQAAP
;
A
#
# COMPACT_ATOMS: atom_id res chain seq x y z
N MET A 1 -9.63 8.25 -70.34
CA MET A 1 -10.57 7.59 -69.42
C MET A 1 -10.45 8.20 -68.02
N ASP A 2 -11.44 8.90 -67.47
CA ASP A 2 -12.21 10.03 -68.01
C ASP A 2 -13.11 10.66 -66.93
N LYS A 3 -13.35 11.99 -67.03
CA LYS A 3 -14.25 12.85 -66.23
C LYS A 3 -13.71 13.32 -64.87
N TYR A 4 -13.53 14.62 -64.61
CA TYR A 4 -14.47 15.77 -64.61
C TYR A 4 -15.52 15.67 -63.47
N LYS A 5 -15.79 16.67 -62.61
CA LYS A 5 -15.61 18.15 -62.59
C LYS A 5 -15.21 18.61 -61.15
N GLY A 6 -14.88 19.84 -60.74
CA GLY A 6 -14.75 21.18 -61.36
C GLY A 6 -15.17 22.27 -60.32
N LEU A 7 -14.28 23.11 -59.75
CA LEU A 7 -13.69 24.36 -60.27
C LEU A 7 -14.50 25.65 -59.97
N ARG A 8 -14.01 26.49 -59.01
CA ARG A 8 -14.15 27.98 -58.86
C ARG A 8 -13.03 28.44 -57.90
N MET A 9 -12.01 29.24 -58.26
CA MET A 9 -11.96 30.70 -58.59
C MET A 9 -12.32 31.62 -57.41
N LYS A 10 -11.62 32.73 -57.06
CA LYS A 10 -10.39 33.47 -57.50
C LYS A 10 -9.93 34.36 -56.31
N ARG A 11 -8.68 34.82 -56.11
CA ARG A 11 -7.91 35.97 -56.72
C ARG A 11 -6.48 35.96 -56.05
N ILE A 12 -5.30 36.12 -56.69
CA ILE A 12 -4.64 37.18 -57.53
C ILE A 12 -3.72 38.15 -56.72
N GLY A 13 -2.47 38.33 -57.17
CA GLY A 13 -1.40 39.23 -56.63
C GLY A 13 -0.32 38.47 -55.83
N ILE A 14 0.98 38.36 -56.16
CA ILE A 14 1.94 39.01 -57.09
C ILE A 14 2.52 40.38 -56.64
N LEU A 15 3.73 40.39 -56.04
CA LEU A 15 4.98 40.96 -56.62
C LEU A 15 6.24 40.59 -55.78
N THR A 16 7.46 41.01 -56.19
CA THR A 16 8.76 40.34 -55.89
C THR A 16 9.93 41.29 -55.50
N THR A 17 10.98 40.75 -54.82
CA THR A 17 12.39 41.26 -54.65
C THR A 17 12.61 42.53 -53.80
N LEU A 18 13.77 42.82 -53.16
CA LEU A 18 15.11 42.17 -52.99
C LEU A 18 15.39 41.83 -51.48
N LEU A 19 16.42 41.12 -50.95
CA LEU A 19 17.80 40.64 -51.31
C LEU A 19 18.99 41.46 -50.71
N LEU A 20 19.97 40.75 -50.08
CA LEU A 20 21.39 41.06 -49.70
C LEU A 20 21.82 41.38 -48.23
N PHE A 21 23.01 40.82 -47.89
CA PHE A 21 23.94 41.01 -46.73
C PHE A 21 23.47 40.61 -45.29
N CYS A 22 24.33 40.13 -44.36
CA CYS A 22 25.79 39.93 -44.35
C CYS A 22 26.30 38.71 -43.52
N PHE A 23 27.63 38.49 -43.56
CA PHE A 23 28.50 37.52 -42.85
C PHE A 23 28.73 37.88 -41.35
N SER A 24 29.38 37.12 -40.44
CA SER A 24 29.79 35.68 -40.29
C SER A 24 30.61 35.48 -38.99
N SER A 25 30.70 34.26 -38.42
CA SER A 25 31.88 33.84 -37.62
C SER A 25 31.99 32.32 -37.36
N LEU A 26 33.21 31.78 -37.56
CA LEU A 26 33.96 30.71 -36.84
C LEU A 26 33.19 29.53 -36.17
N PHE A 27 33.62 28.26 -36.24
CA PHE A 27 34.95 27.69 -36.49
C PHE A 27 34.92 26.48 -37.45
N SER A 28 36.10 26.05 -37.92
CA SER A 28 36.31 24.98 -38.89
C SER A 28 36.53 23.59 -38.29
N TYR A 29 36.10 22.54 -38.99
CA TYR A 29 36.61 21.17 -38.83
C TYR A 29 36.83 20.54 -40.20
N GLN A 30 38.05 20.13 -40.52
CA GLN A 30 38.36 19.38 -41.74
C GLN A 30 38.23 17.88 -41.46
N ALA A 31 37.36 17.21 -42.20
CA ALA A 31 37.30 15.74 -42.28
C ALA A 31 37.46 15.33 -43.74
N THR A 32 38.59 14.73 -44.08
CA THR A 32 38.86 14.20 -45.43
C THR A 32 38.05 12.93 -45.68
N PHE A 33 36.91 13.06 -46.36
CA PHE A 33 36.17 11.92 -46.88
C PHE A 33 36.72 11.46 -48.23
N GLY A 34 37.32 10.27 -48.23
CA GLY A 34 37.91 9.65 -49.41
C GLY A 34 37.67 8.14 -49.47
N GLN A 35 36.41 7.71 -49.53
CA GLN A 35 36.01 6.40 -50.10
C GLN A 35 34.49 6.32 -50.29
N THR A 36 34.06 5.47 -51.23
CA THR A 36 32.65 5.31 -51.65
C THR A 36 31.86 4.37 -50.75
N ALA A 37 30.68 4.79 -50.29
CA ALA A 37 29.71 3.96 -49.58
C ALA A 37 28.50 3.62 -50.50
N PRO A 38 27.86 2.44 -50.35
CA PRO A 38 26.76 2.00 -51.22
C PRO A 38 25.44 2.69 -50.92
N SER A 39 24.51 2.62 -51.87
CA SER A 39 23.18 3.26 -51.80
C SER A 39 22.27 2.64 -50.74
N GLY A 40 22.10 3.36 -49.62
CA GLY A 40 21.11 3.07 -48.57
C GLY A 40 20.11 4.22 -48.41
N ASN A 41 18.85 3.91 -48.09
CA ASN A 41 17.80 4.91 -47.85
C ASN A 41 17.95 5.57 -46.46
N TYR A 42 18.81 6.58 -46.36
CA TYR A 42 18.95 7.39 -45.15
C TYR A 42 17.69 8.22 -44.88
N ARG A 43 16.85 7.76 -43.93
CA ARG A 43 15.85 8.64 -43.30
C ARG A 43 16.58 9.63 -42.41
N ILE A 44 16.56 10.91 -42.80
CA ILE A 44 17.07 12.00 -41.95
C ILE A 44 16.14 12.12 -40.74
N PHE A 45 16.61 11.66 -39.58
CA PHE A 45 16.01 12.02 -38.30
C PHE A 45 16.33 13.51 -38.06
N ILE A 46 15.34 14.37 -38.26
CA ILE A 46 15.35 15.70 -37.66
C ILE A 46 15.07 15.49 -36.18
N PRO A 47 15.96 15.91 -35.25
CA PRO A 47 15.65 15.86 -33.84
C PRO A 47 14.49 16.84 -33.57
N THR A 48 13.31 16.31 -33.25
CA THR A 48 12.26 17.11 -32.62
C THR A 48 12.82 17.65 -31.32
N MET A 49 12.92 18.97 -31.19
CA MET A 49 13.42 19.59 -29.95
C MET A 49 12.61 19.08 -28.76
N VAL A 50 13.31 18.72 -27.67
CA VAL A 50 12.71 18.16 -26.46
C VAL A 50 11.62 19.11 -25.96
N LYS A 51 10.37 18.71 -26.16
CA LYS A 51 9.21 19.51 -25.78
C LYS A 51 8.89 19.19 -24.33
N SER A 52 9.50 19.95 -23.42
CA SER A 52 9.13 19.94 -22.00
C SER A 52 7.60 20.05 -21.85
N PRO A 53 7.00 19.37 -20.85
CA PRO A 53 5.57 19.50 -20.57
C PRO A 53 5.16 20.98 -20.47
N PRO A 54 3.99 21.38 -21.02
CA PRO A 54 3.48 22.73 -20.81
C PRO A 54 3.36 23.02 -19.31
N ALA A 55 3.82 24.18 -18.86
CA ALA A 55 3.90 24.53 -17.43
C ALA A 55 2.55 24.39 -16.68
N ASN A 56 1.44 24.51 -17.41
CA ASN A 56 0.07 24.34 -16.91
C ASN A 56 -0.41 22.87 -16.88
N THR A 57 0.48 21.88 -16.85
CA THR A 57 0.14 20.45 -16.80
C THR A 57 0.86 19.73 -15.68
N TRP A 58 0.18 18.74 -15.10
CA TRP A 58 0.74 17.77 -14.15
C TRP A 58 0.55 16.38 -14.75
N SER A 59 1.34 16.10 -15.78
CA SER A 59 1.11 15.00 -16.74
C SER A 59 1.24 13.60 -16.15
N GLN A 60 1.96 13.42 -15.05
CA GLN A 60 2.14 12.16 -14.36
C GLN A 60 2.45 12.39 -12.87
N LEU A 61 2.52 11.31 -12.09
CA LEU A 61 2.91 11.34 -10.68
C LEU A 61 4.20 12.16 -10.48
N GLY A 62 4.21 13.07 -9.50
CA GLY A 62 5.37 13.90 -9.22
C GLY A 62 5.72 14.89 -10.33
N HIS A 63 4.71 15.37 -11.08
CA HIS A 63 4.76 16.27 -12.25
C HIS A 63 5.40 15.65 -13.51
N ASP A 64 6.59 15.08 -13.38
CA ASP A 64 7.46 14.66 -14.48
C ASP A 64 8.03 13.23 -14.33
N ALA A 65 8.94 12.85 -15.23
CA ALA A 65 9.58 11.54 -15.23
C ALA A 65 10.66 11.38 -14.15
N GLN A 66 11.21 12.49 -13.64
CA GLN A 66 12.20 12.52 -12.56
C GLN A 66 11.55 12.49 -11.17
N ARG A 67 10.22 12.68 -11.11
CA ARG A 67 9.35 12.74 -9.92
C ARG A 67 9.65 13.93 -9.01
N THR A 68 10.02 15.07 -9.59
CA THR A 68 10.50 16.26 -8.86
C THR A 68 9.48 16.87 -7.89
N ASN A 69 8.17 16.70 -8.14
CA ASN A 69 7.09 17.46 -7.49
C ASN A 69 7.28 18.99 -7.59
N TYR A 70 7.91 19.47 -8.68
CA TYR A 70 8.12 20.89 -8.97
C TYR A 70 7.48 21.27 -10.31
N THR A 71 6.72 22.36 -10.34
CA THR A 71 6.35 23.07 -11.58
C THR A 71 6.81 24.53 -11.52
N PRO A 72 7.18 25.15 -12.67
CA PRO A 72 7.37 26.59 -12.74
C PRO A 72 6.05 27.40 -12.61
N GLU A 73 4.86 26.78 -12.63
CA GLU A 73 3.58 27.49 -12.41
C GLU A 73 3.44 27.93 -10.94
N GLU A 74 3.25 29.24 -10.72
CA GLU A 74 3.14 29.84 -9.39
C GLU A 74 1.74 30.42 -9.13
N VAL A 75 0.95 29.75 -8.30
CA VAL A 75 -0.43 30.13 -7.94
C VAL A 75 -0.43 30.88 -6.61
N LYS A 76 -1.22 31.96 -6.47
CA LYS A 76 -1.07 32.95 -5.37
C LYS A 76 -2.38 33.31 -4.65
N PRO A 77 -2.32 33.59 -3.33
CA PRO A 77 -3.47 34.07 -2.59
C PRO A 77 -3.87 35.50 -3.02
N PRO A 78 -5.08 35.96 -2.68
CA PRO A 78 -6.15 35.20 -2.01
C PRO A 78 -6.81 34.18 -2.95
N PHE A 79 -7.28 33.07 -2.40
CA PHE A 79 -7.91 31.97 -3.15
C PHE A 79 -9.43 31.96 -3.02
N CYS A 80 -10.09 31.33 -3.99
CA CYS A 80 -11.47 30.84 -3.89
C CYS A 80 -11.53 29.38 -4.35
N TYR A 81 -12.45 28.58 -3.81
CA TYR A 81 -12.82 27.30 -4.42
C TYR A 81 -13.35 27.55 -5.84
N ALA A 82 -12.87 26.77 -6.81
CA ALA A 82 -13.48 26.66 -8.13
C ALA A 82 -14.59 25.62 -8.13
N TRP A 83 -14.31 24.44 -7.58
CA TRP A 83 -15.24 23.32 -7.45
C TRP A 83 -14.77 22.34 -6.36
N LYS A 84 -15.69 21.47 -5.93
CA LYS A 84 -15.47 20.35 -5.00
C LYS A 84 -16.05 19.07 -5.59
N TRP A 85 -15.41 17.94 -5.32
CA TRP A 85 -15.91 16.60 -5.57
C TRP A 85 -15.70 15.77 -4.30
N ASN A 86 -16.70 15.03 -3.85
CA ASN A 86 -16.65 14.16 -2.67
C ASN A 86 -17.20 12.76 -2.96
N GLU A 87 -17.15 11.90 -1.95
CA GLU A 87 -17.85 10.61 -1.92
C GLU A 87 -17.39 9.61 -3.01
N VAL A 88 -16.08 9.58 -3.28
CA VAL A 88 -15.49 8.62 -4.23
C VAL A 88 -14.24 7.95 -3.63
N PRO A 89 -14.09 6.62 -3.77
CA PRO A 89 -13.06 5.81 -3.11
C PRO A 89 -11.67 5.95 -3.76
N PHE A 90 -11.09 7.14 -3.78
CA PHE A 90 -9.75 7.37 -4.33
C PHE A 90 -8.68 6.67 -3.50
N ALA A 91 -7.77 5.93 -4.15
CA ALA A 91 -6.64 5.32 -3.47
C ALA A 91 -5.80 6.38 -2.71
N SER A 92 -5.30 6.03 -1.52
CA SER A 92 -4.55 6.90 -0.59
C SER A 92 -3.32 7.60 -1.19
N ARG A 93 -2.88 7.17 -2.37
CA ARG A 93 -1.57 7.42 -3.01
C ARG A 93 -1.69 8.12 -4.37
N ALA A 94 -2.92 8.32 -4.84
CA ALA A 94 -3.18 8.85 -6.17
C ALA A 94 -3.23 10.38 -6.16
N GLN A 95 -2.16 11.03 -6.62
CA GLN A 95 -2.26 12.38 -7.17
C GLN A 95 -3.22 12.37 -8.37
N PRO A 96 -4.16 13.33 -8.50
CA PRO A 96 -4.86 13.56 -9.76
C PRO A 96 -3.86 14.03 -10.83
N VAL A 97 -4.00 13.53 -12.05
CA VAL A 97 -3.19 13.97 -13.20
C VAL A 97 -3.95 14.99 -14.01
N ILE A 98 -3.30 16.09 -14.36
CA ILE A 98 -3.91 17.23 -15.07
C ILE A 98 -3.23 17.42 -16.43
N ALA A 99 -3.97 17.24 -17.51
CA ALA A 99 -3.49 17.45 -18.88
C ALA A 99 -4.64 17.90 -19.78
N ASP A 100 -4.38 18.83 -20.71
CA ASP A 100 -5.35 19.35 -21.69
C ASP A 100 -6.71 19.74 -21.06
N GLU A 101 -6.68 20.53 -19.99
CA GLU A 101 -7.84 20.95 -19.17
C GLU A 101 -8.69 19.81 -18.55
N ARG A 102 -8.14 18.59 -18.48
CA ARG A 102 -8.79 17.41 -17.91
C ARG A 102 -8.06 16.91 -16.66
N LEU A 103 -8.83 16.47 -15.68
CA LEU A 103 -8.38 15.78 -14.49
C LEU A 103 -8.67 14.29 -14.64
N PHE A 104 -7.65 13.46 -14.37
CA PHE A 104 -7.75 12.01 -14.36
C PHE A 104 -7.36 11.46 -12.98
N ILE A 105 -8.19 10.59 -12.40
CA ILE A 105 -7.86 9.90 -11.15
C ILE A 105 -8.49 8.50 -11.12
N GLY A 106 -7.73 7.53 -10.61
CA GLY A 106 -8.16 6.16 -10.40
C GLY A 106 -8.70 5.93 -8.98
N SER A 107 -9.57 4.93 -8.83
CA SER A 107 -10.23 4.61 -7.57
C SER A 107 -10.28 3.12 -7.25
N MET A 108 -10.55 2.80 -5.98
CA MET A 108 -10.51 1.45 -5.43
C MET A 108 -11.65 0.55 -5.93
N ASN A 109 -12.77 1.13 -6.41
CA ASN A 109 -13.81 0.39 -7.13
C ASN A 109 -13.40 -0.04 -8.56
N GLY A 110 -12.21 0.38 -9.04
CA GLY A 110 -11.65 0.02 -10.35
C GLY A 110 -11.98 0.98 -11.49
N ILE A 111 -12.62 2.12 -11.19
CA ILE A 111 -12.98 3.14 -12.19
C ILE A 111 -11.85 4.18 -12.35
N LEU A 112 -11.48 4.48 -13.60
CA LEU A 112 -10.77 5.70 -13.95
C LEU A 112 -11.81 6.77 -14.29
N TYR A 113 -11.80 7.88 -13.56
CA TYR A 113 -12.67 9.03 -13.84
C TYR A 113 -11.91 10.11 -14.61
N ALA A 114 -12.58 10.72 -15.59
CA ALA A 114 -12.15 11.95 -16.26
C ALA A 114 -13.14 13.08 -16.00
N ARG A 115 -12.63 14.23 -15.54
CA ARG A 115 -13.40 15.46 -15.28
C ARG A 115 -12.77 16.66 -15.96
N ASN A 116 -13.57 17.69 -16.23
CA ASN A 116 -13.05 18.99 -16.65
C ASN A 116 -12.35 19.65 -15.45
N ALA A 117 -11.04 19.91 -15.59
CA ALA A 117 -10.21 20.41 -14.49
C ALA A 117 -10.65 21.80 -14.00
N LEU A 118 -11.24 22.63 -14.87
CA LEU A 118 -11.66 24.00 -14.55
C LEU A 118 -12.98 24.09 -13.76
N THR A 119 -13.86 23.10 -13.90
CA THR A 119 -15.26 23.15 -13.39
C THR A 119 -15.67 21.95 -12.52
N GLY A 120 -14.88 20.87 -12.52
CA GLY A 120 -15.19 19.60 -11.86
C GLY A 120 -16.21 18.74 -12.60
N ALA A 121 -16.77 19.20 -13.73
CA ALA A 121 -17.82 18.48 -14.45
C ALA A 121 -17.35 17.11 -14.95
N PRO A 122 -18.18 16.04 -14.88
CA PRO A 122 -17.86 14.74 -15.44
C PRO A 122 -17.71 14.83 -16.96
N LEU A 123 -16.70 14.15 -17.51
CA LEU A 123 -16.49 14.03 -18.96
C LEU A 123 -16.72 12.59 -19.43
N TRP A 124 -16.05 11.64 -18.80
CA TRP A 124 -16.20 10.21 -19.07
C TRP A 124 -15.67 9.39 -17.88
N GLN A 125 -15.99 8.10 -17.84
CA GLN A 125 -15.43 7.14 -16.88
C GLN A 125 -15.17 5.80 -17.57
N PHE A 126 -14.19 5.05 -17.09
CA PHE A 126 -13.83 3.73 -17.61
C PHE A 126 -13.66 2.72 -16.47
N ALA A 127 -14.32 1.57 -16.55
CA ALA A 127 -14.20 0.51 -15.55
C ALA A 127 -13.15 -0.55 -15.96
N SER A 128 -12.11 -0.70 -15.14
CA SER A 128 -11.25 -1.89 -15.13
C SER A 128 -11.84 -2.96 -14.20
N GLN A 129 -11.28 -4.18 -14.19
CA GLN A 129 -11.84 -5.28 -13.39
C GLN A 129 -11.31 -5.34 -11.95
N GLY A 130 -10.42 -4.43 -11.56
CA GLY A 130 -9.80 -4.38 -10.23
C GLY A 130 -9.36 -2.98 -9.82
N PRO A 131 -8.97 -2.76 -8.55
CA PRO A 131 -8.65 -1.44 -8.02
C PRO A 131 -7.54 -0.73 -8.79
N ILE A 132 -7.72 0.56 -9.08
CA ILE A 132 -6.66 1.42 -9.62
C ILE A 132 -5.99 2.11 -8.42
N ARG A 133 -4.91 1.51 -7.92
CA ARG A 133 -4.32 1.88 -6.61
C ARG A 133 -3.36 3.08 -6.65
N HIS A 134 -3.13 3.69 -7.81
CA HIS A 134 -2.20 4.84 -7.98
C HIS A 134 -2.66 5.76 -9.13
N SER A 135 -2.02 6.93 -9.24
CA SER A 135 -2.17 7.87 -10.36
C SER A 135 -2.02 7.21 -11.75
N ALA A 136 -2.76 7.74 -12.71
CA ALA A 136 -2.52 7.54 -14.14
C ALA A 136 -1.29 8.35 -14.61
N GLY A 137 -1.06 8.39 -15.92
CA GLY A 137 -0.28 9.43 -16.60
C GLY A 137 -0.90 9.77 -17.96
N VAL A 138 -0.62 10.94 -18.51
CA VAL A 138 -1.09 11.39 -19.83
C VAL A 138 0.07 11.87 -20.69
N LEU A 139 0.11 11.42 -21.94
CA LEU A 139 1.02 11.89 -22.99
C LEU A 139 0.33 11.76 -24.35
N ASP A 140 0.48 12.73 -25.24
CA ASP A 140 -0.05 12.72 -26.62
C ASP A 140 -1.56 12.39 -26.74
N ASN A 141 -2.39 12.94 -25.85
CA ASN A 141 -3.83 12.62 -25.70
C ASN A 141 -4.12 11.12 -25.39
N ILE A 142 -3.14 10.39 -24.88
CA ILE A 142 -3.29 9.02 -24.39
C ILE A 142 -3.15 9.03 -22.86
N VAL A 143 -4.19 8.61 -22.15
CA VAL A 143 -4.17 8.41 -20.70
C VAL A 143 -3.91 6.94 -20.40
N VAL A 144 -2.87 6.65 -19.62
CA VAL A 144 -2.40 5.31 -19.29
C VAL A 144 -2.51 5.08 -17.79
N PHE A 145 -3.01 3.93 -17.39
CA PHE A 145 -3.09 3.52 -15.99
C PHE A 145 -2.97 1.99 -15.85
N SER A 146 -2.59 1.54 -14.67
CA SER A 146 -2.46 0.11 -14.35
C SER A 146 -3.44 -0.26 -13.23
N SER A 147 -4.05 -1.44 -13.36
CA SER A 147 -5.00 -1.97 -12.39
C SER A 147 -4.40 -3.18 -11.66
N HIS A 148 -4.95 -3.48 -10.48
CA HIS A 148 -4.65 -4.73 -9.77
C HIS A 148 -5.31 -5.96 -10.44
N ASP A 149 -6.09 -5.78 -11.51
CA ASP A 149 -6.63 -6.89 -12.34
C ASP A 149 -5.60 -7.60 -13.23
N GLY A 150 -4.34 -7.12 -13.24
CA GLY A 150 -3.25 -7.68 -14.04
C GLY A 150 -2.90 -6.88 -15.30
N PHE A 151 -3.65 -5.83 -15.62
CA PHE A 151 -3.52 -5.12 -16.90
C PHE A 151 -3.18 -3.63 -16.76
N THR A 152 -2.35 -3.16 -17.69
CA THR A 152 -2.26 -1.75 -18.06
C THR A 152 -3.23 -1.47 -19.21
N TYR A 153 -3.91 -0.35 -19.10
CA TYR A 153 -4.89 0.17 -20.04
C TYR A 153 -4.39 1.52 -20.57
N ALA A 154 -4.58 1.75 -21.87
CA ALA A 154 -4.46 3.08 -22.46
C ALA A 154 -5.76 3.48 -23.14
N LEU A 155 -6.25 4.67 -22.80
CA LEU A 155 -7.46 5.26 -23.35
C LEU A 155 -7.14 6.57 -24.06
N SER A 156 -7.98 6.99 -24.99
CA SER A 156 -7.97 8.35 -25.50
C SER A 156 -8.41 9.31 -24.39
N ALA A 157 -7.52 10.22 -23.98
CA ALA A 157 -7.75 11.18 -22.90
C ALA A 157 -8.97 12.09 -23.17
N SER A 158 -9.26 12.36 -24.44
CA SER A 158 -10.39 13.21 -24.84
C SER A 158 -11.77 12.60 -24.56
N ASN A 159 -11.93 11.27 -24.62
CA ASN A 159 -13.24 10.60 -24.65
C ASN A 159 -13.32 9.20 -23.99
N GLY A 160 -12.25 8.69 -23.39
CA GLY A 160 -12.25 7.42 -22.66
C GLY A 160 -12.25 6.16 -23.52
N ALA A 161 -12.17 6.28 -24.85
CA ALA A 161 -12.14 5.13 -25.75
C ALA A 161 -10.87 4.29 -25.56
N LEU A 162 -11.03 2.99 -25.34
CA LEU A 162 -9.92 2.04 -25.18
C LEU A 162 -9.08 1.95 -26.46
N LEU A 163 -7.79 2.24 -26.34
CA LEU A 163 -6.81 2.13 -27.43
C LEU A 163 -6.09 0.79 -27.37
N TRP A 164 -5.63 0.38 -26.17
CA TRP A 164 -5.04 -0.93 -25.94
C TRP A 164 -5.14 -1.37 -24.47
N LYS A 165 -5.08 -2.69 -24.26
CA LYS A 165 -5.04 -3.37 -22.97
C LYS A 165 -3.96 -4.44 -23.01
N VAL A 166 -3.01 -4.42 -22.06
CA VAL A 166 -1.86 -5.33 -22.03
C VAL A 166 -1.71 -5.94 -20.65
N ASN A 167 -1.54 -7.26 -20.57
CA ASN A 167 -1.19 -7.92 -19.30
C ASN A 167 0.26 -7.58 -18.94
N THR A 168 0.43 -6.96 -17.78
CA THR A 168 1.70 -6.51 -17.20
C THR A 168 1.97 -7.13 -15.82
N GLY A 169 1.06 -8.00 -15.34
CA GLY A 169 0.95 -8.37 -13.93
C GLY A 169 0.21 -7.30 -13.12
N PRO A 170 -0.33 -7.65 -11.93
CA PRO A 170 -1.08 -6.71 -11.09
C PRO A 170 -0.20 -5.53 -10.66
N SER A 171 -0.73 -4.32 -10.69
CA SER A 171 0.04 -3.13 -10.34
C SER A 171 -0.56 -2.36 -9.17
N ALA A 172 0.33 -1.78 -8.36
CA ALA A 172 0.01 -0.84 -7.31
C ALA A 172 0.78 0.49 -7.49
N THR A 173 1.23 0.78 -8.72
CA THR A 173 2.17 1.86 -9.04
C THR A 173 1.68 2.71 -10.20
N ALA A 174 2.02 4.00 -10.23
CA ALA A 174 1.80 4.83 -11.40
C ALA A 174 2.74 4.40 -12.56
N PRO A 175 2.29 4.50 -13.83
CA PRO A 175 3.19 4.37 -14.97
C PRO A 175 4.22 5.51 -14.99
N LEU A 176 5.35 5.25 -15.64
CA LEU A 176 6.35 6.25 -16.01
C LEU A 176 6.24 6.52 -17.51
N LEU A 177 6.06 7.78 -17.89
CA LEU A 177 5.92 8.20 -19.29
C LEU A 177 7.19 8.88 -19.80
N ASP A 178 7.73 8.30 -20.87
CA ASP A 178 8.92 8.76 -21.60
C ASP A 178 8.51 9.35 -22.94
N HIS A 179 8.57 10.69 -23.01
CA HIS A 179 8.23 11.47 -24.20
C HIS A 179 9.36 11.49 -25.25
N THR A 180 10.55 10.98 -24.95
CA THR A 180 11.66 10.90 -25.91
C THR A 180 11.53 9.65 -26.79
N ARG A 181 11.00 8.55 -26.23
CA ARG A 181 10.69 7.32 -26.99
C ARG A 181 9.20 7.13 -27.31
N SER A 182 8.32 7.93 -26.72
CA SER A 182 6.86 7.68 -26.64
C SER A 182 6.58 6.28 -26.04
N TRP A 183 7.22 5.98 -24.90
CA TRP A 183 7.14 4.69 -24.20
C TRP A 183 6.55 4.86 -22.80
N VAL A 184 6.02 3.74 -22.27
CA VAL A 184 5.46 3.60 -20.91
C VAL A 184 6.25 2.52 -20.18
N TYR A 185 6.70 2.78 -18.96
CA TYR A 185 7.25 1.75 -18.07
C TYR A 185 6.28 1.45 -16.92
N VAL A 186 5.96 0.18 -16.73
CA VAL A 186 4.98 -0.31 -15.76
C VAL A 186 5.67 -1.27 -14.79
N ALA A 187 5.60 -0.97 -13.50
CA ALA A 187 5.98 -1.89 -12.43
C ALA A 187 4.78 -2.75 -11.98
N SER A 188 5.07 -3.96 -11.52
CA SER A 188 4.06 -4.90 -11.02
C SER A 188 4.47 -5.54 -9.67
N THR A 189 3.47 -5.88 -8.87
CA THR A 189 3.61 -6.64 -7.62
C THR A 189 4.11 -8.07 -7.85
N ASN A 190 4.12 -8.58 -9.08
CA ASN A 190 4.81 -9.83 -9.43
C ASN A 190 6.35 -9.68 -9.56
N GLY A 191 6.87 -8.46 -9.42
CA GLY A 191 8.30 -8.16 -9.47
C GLY A 191 8.84 -7.79 -10.85
N SER A 192 7.97 -7.71 -11.86
CA SER A 192 8.33 -7.32 -13.23
C SER A 192 8.28 -5.80 -13.45
N LEU A 193 9.16 -5.32 -14.32
CA LEU A 193 9.13 -3.99 -14.93
C LEU A 193 9.01 -4.17 -16.44
N THR A 194 7.96 -3.65 -17.05
CA THR A 194 7.69 -3.82 -18.49
C THR A 194 7.66 -2.48 -19.22
N ALA A 195 8.39 -2.40 -20.34
CA ALA A 195 8.32 -1.28 -21.27
C ALA A 195 7.32 -1.58 -22.41
N LEU A 196 6.38 -0.65 -22.64
CA LEU A 196 5.38 -0.69 -23.69
C LEU A 196 5.50 0.54 -24.59
N ARG A 197 5.27 0.39 -25.91
CA ARG A 197 5.09 1.54 -26.81
C ARG A 197 3.74 2.21 -26.54
N LEU A 198 3.72 3.53 -26.36
CA LEU A 198 2.51 4.29 -25.98
C LEU A 198 1.37 4.17 -27.01
N ALA A 199 1.70 4.09 -28.30
CA ALA A 199 0.72 4.13 -29.38
C ALA A 199 -0.18 2.87 -29.48
N ASP A 200 0.33 1.70 -29.10
CA ASP A 200 -0.33 0.39 -29.35
C ASP A 200 -0.11 -0.67 -28.27
N GLY A 201 0.62 -0.35 -27.19
CA GLY A 201 0.92 -1.29 -26.11
C GLY A 201 1.96 -2.36 -26.49
N ALA A 202 2.64 -2.24 -27.63
CA ALA A 202 3.63 -3.23 -28.04
C ALA A 202 4.77 -3.33 -27.00
N ARG A 203 4.91 -4.48 -26.34
CA ARG A 203 5.98 -4.76 -25.38
C ARG A 203 7.34 -4.68 -26.05
N GLN A 204 8.21 -3.82 -25.52
CA GLN A 204 9.59 -3.63 -25.99
C GLN A 204 10.53 -4.57 -25.20
N TRP A 205 10.39 -4.59 -23.88
CA TRP A 205 11.12 -5.49 -22.98
C TRP A 205 10.36 -5.70 -21.67
N THR A 206 10.71 -6.77 -20.95
CA THR A 206 10.31 -6.99 -19.54
C THR A 206 11.53 -7.45 -18.75
N TYR A 207 11.84 -6.70 -17.68
CA TYR A 207 12.84 -7.03 -16.67
C TYR A 207 12.15 -7.71 -15.47
N GLN A 208 12.87 -8.57 -14.76
CA GLN A 208 12.38 -9.30 -13.56
C GLN A 208 13.34 -9.05 -12.39
N SER A 209 12.85 -8.40 -11.33
CA SER A 209 13.71 -7.92 -10.23
C SER A 209 13.99 -8.94 -9.13
N GLY A 210 13.21 -10.04 -9.09
CA GLY A 210 13.28 -11.11 -8.09
C GLY A 210 12.37 -10.94 -6.86
N ALA A 211 11.70 -9.81 -6.71
CA ALA A 211 10.72 -9.53 -5.64
C ALA A 211 9.71 -8.46 -6.09
N PRO A 212 8.52 -8.31 -5.45
CA PRO A 212 7.51 -7.33 -5.84
C PRO A 212 8.06 -5.91 -6.05
N ILE A 213 7.75 -5.25 -7.18
CA ILE A 213 8.08 -3.83 -7.38
C ILE A 213 6.85 -3.00 -7.00
N MET A 214 7.00 -2.14 -6.00
CA MET A 214 5.92 -1.27 -5.52
C MET A 214 6.32 0.22 -5.41
N THR A 215 7.52 0.60 -5.87
CA THR A 215 7.79 1.99 -6.23
C THR A 215 7.18 2.30 -7.61
N SER A 216 6.51 3.44 -7.74
CA SER A 216 6.28 4.05 -9.06
C SER A 216 7.64 4.41 -9.70
N PRO A 217 7.96 3.96 -10.94
CA PRO A 217 9.30 4.17 -11.51
C PRO A 217 9.62 5.65 -11.77
N ALA A 218 10.91 5.99 -11.81
CA ALA A 218 11.43 7.31 -12.21
C ALA A 218 12.51 7.16 -13.30
N MET A 219 12.94 8.27 -13.92
CA MET A 219 13.90 8.27 -15.03
C MET A 219 15.02 9.30 -14.87
N SER A 220 16.22 8.98 -15.36
CA SER A 220 17.33 9.93 -15.49
C SER A 220 16.98 11.13 -16.38
N ALA A 221 17.60 12.29 -16.12
CA ALA A 221 17.34 13.53 -16.88
C ALA A 221 17.82 13.49 -18.34
N ASP A 222 18.67 12.52 -18.70
CA ASP A 222 19.09 12.20 -20.08
C ASP A 222 18.18 11.13 -20.74
N PHE A 223 17.14 10.69 -20.04
CA PHE A 223 16.20 9.64 -20.43
C PHE A 223 16.84 8.28 -20.73
N GLN A 224 18.05 7.97 -20.27
CA GLN A 224 18.72 6.68 -20.57
C GLN A 224 18.50 5.57 -19.52
N THR A 225 18.09 5.90 -18.31
CA THR A 225 18.00 4.96 -17.17
C THR A 225 16.67 5.07 -16.45
N VAL A 226 16.02 3.94 -16.17
CA VAL A 226 14.82 3.83 -15.33
C VAL A 226 15.20 3.28 -13.96
N PHE A 227 14.69 3.92 -12.91
CA PHE A 227 14.93 3.60 -11.50
C PHE A 227 13.68 3.02 -10.83
N VAL A 228 13.86 1.91 -10.10
CA VAL A 228 12.82 1.25 -9.30
C VAL A 228 13.38 0.66 -8.00
N GLY A 229 12.55 0.60 -6.97
CA GLY A 229 12.79 -0.14 -5.73
C GLY A 229 11.87 -1.34 -5.61
N ASN A 230 12.41 -2.49 -5.18
CA ASN A 230 11.63 -3.69 -4.92
C ASN A 230 11.59 -4.06 -3.43
N GLU A 231 10.66 -4.95 -3.07
CA GLU A 231 10.41 -5.37 -1.69
C GLU A 231 11.43 -6.39 -1.15
N ALA A 232 12.48 -6.71 -1.90
CA ALA A 232 13.73 -7.27 -1.38
C ALA A 232 14.72 -6.17 -0.92
N ILE A 233 14.28 -4.91 -0.92
CA ILE A 233 15.03 -3.72 -0.49
C ILE A 233 16.26 -3.45 -1.38
N TYR A 234 16.12 -3.73 -2.68
CA TYR A 234 17.05 -3.28 -3.71
C TYR A 234 16.52 -2.02 -4.40
N ALA A 235 17.34 -0.97 -4.39
CA ALA A 235 17.29 0.05 -5.44
C ALA A 235 17.93 -0.53 -6.71
N ILE A 236 17.31 -0.30 -7.86
CA ILE A 236 17.68 -0.92 -9.14
C ILE A 236 17.63 0.14 -10.23
N ALA A 237 18.62 0.10 -11.13
CA ALA A 237 18.62 0.85 -12.37
C ALA A 237 18.62 -0.11 -13.57
N VAL A 238 17.77 0.15 -14.55
CA VAL A 238 17.78 -0.56 -15.85
C VAL A 238 17.92 0.44 -16.99
N ASN A 239 18.57 0.02 -18.09
CA ASN A 239 18.64 0.83 -19.29
C ASN A 239 17.25 0.98 -19.91
N ALA A 240 16.81 2.22 -20.13
CA ALA A 240 15.46 2.55 -20.61
C ALA A 240 15.14 1.89 -21.96
N SER A 241 16.13 1.78 -22.85
CA SER A 241 15.93 1.23 -24.20
C SER A 241 15.91 -0.30 -24.25
N THR A 242 16.55 -1.00 -23.31
CA THR A 242 16.77 -2.47 -23.40
C THR A 242 16.28 -3.29 -22.20
N GLY A 243 16.02 -2.68 -21.05
CA GLY A 243 15.63 -3.38 -19.82
C GLY A 243 16.76 -4.11 -19.12
N VAL A 244 18.00 -3.99 -19.60
CA VAL A 244 19.19 -4.59 -18.97
C VAL A 244 19.52 -3.84 -17.67
N GLU A 245 19.74 -4.59 -16.58
CA GLU A 245 20.18 -4.04 -15.29
C GLU A 245 21.55 -3.37 -15.45
N ILE A 246 21.64 -2.10 -15.04
CA ILE A 246 22.89 -1.33 -14.98
C ILE A 246 23.56 -1.55 -13.62
N TRP A 247 22.76 -1.46 -12.56
CA TRP A 247 23.19 -1.70 -11.19
C TRP A 247 22.01 -2.08 -10.28
N ARG A 248 22.32 -2.76 -9.18
CA ARG A 248 21.44 -2.96 -8.02
C ARG A 248 22.19 -2.70 -6.73
N THR A 249 21.55 -1.99 -5.80
CA THR A 249 22.12 -1.61 -4.51
C THR A 249 21.13 -1.98 -3.42
N ARG A 250 21.56 -2.83 -2.47
CA ARG A 250 20.74 -3.15 -1.29
C ARG A 250 20.73 -1.96 -0.33
N LEU A 251 19.54 -1.54 0.08
CA LEU A 251 19.31 -0.48 1.06
C LEU A 251 18.93 -1.08 2.43
N GLN A 252 18.61 -0.22 3.39
CA GLN A 252 18.11 -0.59 4.72
C GLN A 252 16.62 -0.23 4.82
N GLY A 253 15.86 -0.92 5.67
CA GLY A 253 14.41 -0.72 5.84
C GLY A 253 13.56 -1.98 5.62
N GLN A 254 12.24 -1.84 5.71
CA GLN A 254 11.25 -2.93 5.57
C GLN A 254 10.55 -2.99 4.20
N SER A 255 10.46 -1.86 3.51
CA SER A 255 9.72 -1.71 2.25
C SER A 255 10.26 -0.49 1.50
N LEU A 256 10.30 -0.57 0.16
CA LEU A 256 10.48 0.57 -0.74
C LEU A 256 9.16 0.98 -1.41
N GLY A 257 8.09 0.18 -1.24
CA GLY A 257 6.75 0.47 -1.75
C GLY A 257 6.29 1.90 -1.49
N ASP A 258 5.60 2.48 -2.47
CA ASP A 258 5.01 3.83 -2.46
C ASP A 258 6.02 5.00 -2.40
N ARG A 259 7.24 4.74 -1.93
CA ARG A 259 8.34 5.70 -1.72
C ARG A 259 9.18 5.81 -3.01
N TYR A 260 8.55 6.27 -4.08
CA TYR A 260 9.16 6.35 -5.41
C TYR A 260 10.53 7.09 -5.41
N PRO A 261 11.51 6.62 -6.20
CA PRO A 261 12.79 7.32 -6.33
C PRO A 261 12.59 8.71 -6.94
N VAL A 262 13.39 9.66 -6.49
CA VAL A 262 13.41 11.05 -7.01
C VAL A 262 14.79 11.32 -7.59
N VAL A 263 14.84 11.80 -8.83
CA VAL A 263 16.09 11.91 -9.61
C VAL A 263 16.50 13.38 -9.77
N THR A 264 17.78 13.68 -9.57
CA THR A 264 18.31 15.05 -9.63
C THR A 264 19.76 15.05 -10.10
N GLY A 265 20.02 15.63 -11.27
CA GLY A 265 21.36 15.69 -11.87
C GLY A 265 21.98 14.29 -12.06
N SER A 266 23.11 14.06 -11.38
CA SER A 266 23.83 12.78 -11.37
C SER A 266 23.36 11.78 -10.32
N ASP A 267 22.34 12.13 -9.53
CA ASP A 267 22.00 11.43 -8.28
C ASP A 267 20.54 10.96 -8.27
N VAL A 268 20.26 9.91 -7.51
CA VAL A 268 18.91 9.40 -7.25
C VAL A 268 18.70 9.18 -5.76
N ILE A 269 17.59 9.72 -5.24
CA ILE A 269 17.20 9.66 -3.83
C ILE A 269 16.17 8.54 -3.66
N TYR A 270 16.48 7.58 -2.79
CA TYR A 270 15.58 6.53 -2.33
C TYR A 270 15.21 6.74 -0.87
N ARG A 271 14.02 6.27 -0.49
CA ARG A 271 13.49 6.30 0.88
C ARG A 271 12.90 4.93 1.21
N SER A 272 12.97 4.50 2.46
CA SER A 272 12.43 3.22 2.90
C SER A 272 11.59 3.33 4.16
N GLN A 273 10.76 2.32 4.40
CA GLN A 273 10.09 2.13 5.69
C GLN A 273 11.14 1.79 6.77
N PRO A 274 11.11 2.42 7.97
CA PRO A 274 12.05 2.09 9.05
C PRO A 274 11.97 0.62 9.49
N LEU A 275 13.05 0.07 10.07
CA LEU A 275 13.08 -1.31 10.60
C LEU A 275 12.45 -1.48 11.99
N TYR A 276 12.12 -0.38 12.68
CA TYR A 276 11.70 -0.33 14.09
C TYR A 276 10.45 0.55 14.25
N ASN A 277 9.75 0.47 15.39
CA ASN A 277 8.61 1.36 15.70
C ASN A 277 8.98 2.83 15.48
N PHE A 278 8.17 3.57 14.71
CA PHE A 278 8.34 5.00 14.54
C PHE A 278 8.38 5.74 15.88
N HIS A 279 7.49 5.42 16.83
CA HIS A 279 7.49 6.03 18.17
C HIS A 279 8.78 5.75 18.98
N LEU A 280 9.38 4.57 18.83
CA LEU A 280 10.68 4.29 19.47
C LEU A 280 11.82 5.07 18.78
N LEU A 281 11.74 5.28 17.46
CA LEU A 281 12.68 6.13 16.72
C LEU A 281 12.51 7.61 17.04
N LEU A 282 11.30 8.07 17.39
CA LEU A 282 11.06 9.40 17.98
C LEU A 282 11.87 9.56 19.27
N HIS A 283 11.62 8.72 20.29
CA HIS A 283 12.35 8.83 21.57
C HIS A 283 13.87 8.67 21.40
N GLU A 284 14.32 7.63 20.70
CA GLU A 284 15.74 7.35 20.48
C GLU A 284 16.42 8.50 19.73
N GLY A 285 15.75 9.10 18.74
CA GLY A 285 16.24 10.26 18.02
C GLY A 285 16.45 11.49 18.90
N ASP A 286 15.67 11.66 19.96
CA ASP A 286 15.84 12.75 20.93
C ASP A 286 17.03 12.51 21.85
N ASP A 287 17.20 11.26 22.29
CA ASP A 287 18.41 10.81 23.00
C ASP A 287 19.68 10.93 22.14
N ILE A 288 19.58 10.89 20.80
CA ILE A 288 20.71 11.20 19.90
C ILE A 288 20.95 12.70 19.85
N MET A 289 19.92 13.50 19.60
CA MET A 289 20.08 14.95 19.42
C MET A 289 20.55 15.67 20.69
N ASP A 290 20.14 15.24 21.89
CA ASP A 290 20.54 15.89 23.15
C ASP A 290 22.00 15.60 23.56
N ARG A 291 22.67 14.61 22.95
CA ARG A 291 24.13 14.38 23.12
C ARG A 291 24.97 15.56 22.65
N ALA A 292 24.45 16.40 21.74
CA ALA A 292 25.07 17.65 21.34
C ALA A 292 25.13 18.72 22.47
N GLY A 293 24.62 18.41 23.67
CA GLY A 293 24.67 19.26 24.86
C GLY A 293 23.62 20.37 24.81
N ALA A 294 23.78 21.43 25.61
CA ALA A 294 22.81 22.53 25.65
C ALA A 294 22.56 23.15 24.25
N ARG A 295 21.28 23.39 23.92
CA ARG A 295 20.84 24.06 22.69
C ARG A 295 21.44 25.46 22.59
N LEU A 296 22.02 25.80 21.45
CA LEU A 296 22.53 27.13 21.14
C LEU A 296 21.43 27.99 20.50
N SER A 297 21.55 29.32 20.54
CA SER A 297 20.62 30.22 19.84
C SER A 297 20.93 30.32 18.34
N ASP A 298 22.21 30.29 17.96
CA ASP A 298 22.61 30.15 16.56
C ASP A 298 22.41 28.70 16.09
N TRP A 299 21.51 28.55 15.12
CA TRP A 299 21.19 27.25 14.52
C TRP A 299 22.38 26.62 13.79
N THR A 300 23.29 27.41 13.20
CA THR A 300 24.42 26.87 12.43
C THR A 300 25.39 26.16 13.37
N ALA A 301 25.67 26.77 14.52
CA ALA A 301 26.47 26.19 15.59
C ALA A 301 25.75 25.01 16.29
N ASP A 302 24.43 25.06 16.48
CA ASP A 302 23.67 23.94 17.05
C ASP A 302 23.65 22.73 16.10
N TRP A 303 23.24 22.96 14.85
CA TRP A 303 23.18 21.95 13.79
C TRP A 303 24.53 21.28 13.55
N SER A 304 25.64 22.04 13.57
CA SER A 304 26.99 21.47 13.45
C SER A 304 27.26 20.37 14.50
N LYS A 305 26.79 20.54 15.73
CA LYS A 305 26.88 19.52 16.79
C LYS A 305 25.84 18.41 16.60
N VAL A 306 24.57 18.76 16.40
CA VAL A 306 23.45 17.80 16.27
C VAL A 306 23.67 16.84 15.10
N LYS A 307 24.06 17.37 13.93
CA LYS A 307 24.48 16.61 12.76
C LYS A 307 25.58 15.61 13.07
N THR A 308 26.57 16.00 13.87
CA THR A 308 27.70 15.12 14.24
C THR A 308 27.20 13.90 15.02
N GLU A 309 26.30 14.10 15.99
CA GLU A 309 25.69 12.99 16.75
C GLU A 309 24.76 12.13 15.91
N ILE A 310 23.95 12.72 15.03
CA ILE A 310 23.10 11.99 14.07
C ILE A 310 23.96 11.14 13.13
N LEU A 311 25.05 11.68 12.58
CA LEU A 311 25.96 10.94 11.70
C LEU A 311 26.72 9.84 12.46
N ASN A 312 27.20 10.10 13.68
CA ASN A 312 27.83 9.09 14.54
C ASN A 312 26.87 7.90 14.78
N TYR A 313 25.62 8.20 15.13
CA TYR A 313 24.57 7.20 15.34
C TYR A 313 24.23 6.41 14.07
N LEU A 314 23.93 7.08 12.94
CA LEU A 314 23.52 6.42 11.70
C LEU A 314 24.65 5.61 11.03
N ASN A 315 25.92 5.98 11.24
CA ASN A 315 27.06 5.15 10.82
C ASN A 315 27.26 3.94 11.75
N ALA A 316 27.06 4.09 13.06
CA ALA A 316 27.13 2.98 14.02
C ALA A 316 25.93 2.02 13.92
N GLN A 317 24.78 2.49 13.42
CA GLN A 317 23.54 1.73 13.28
C GLN A 317 22.95 1.84 11.86
N PRO A 318 23.57 1.24 10.82
CA PRO A 318 23.08 1.35 9.45
C PRO A 318 21.62 0.91 9.26
N ALA A 319 21.15 -0.08 10.02
CA ALA A 319 19.76 -0.56 10.00
C ALA A 319 18.72 0.50 10.44
N LYS A 320 19.15 1.65 10.98
CA LYS A 320 18.29 2.80 11.31
C LYS A 320 18.14 3.80 10.16
N GLN A 321 18.97 3.71 9.12
CA GLN A 321 18.91 4.61 7.97
C GLN A 321 17.64 4.35 7.13
N THR A 322 16.98 5.43 6.70
CA THR A 322 15.74 5.38 5.89
C THR A 322 15.75 6.30 4.67
N PHE A 323 16.84 7.06 4.48
CA PHE A 323 17.02 8.03 3.40
C PHE A 323 18.40 7.81 2.75
N PHE A 324 18.43 7.62 1.44
CA PHE A 324 19.62 7.18 0.71
C PHE A 324 19.84 8.01 -0.54
N VAL A 325 21.04 8.58 -0.71
CA VAL A 325 21.44 9.27 -1.93
C VAL A 325 22.46 8.41 -2.66
N LEU A 326 22.10 7.92 -3.84
CA LEU A 326 22.92 7.07 -4.69
C LEU A 326 23.38 7.86 -5.91
N ASN A 327 24.58 7.57 -6.42
CA ASN A 327 24.96 8.00 -7.76
C ASN A 327 24.13 7.23 -8.81
N ALA A 328 23.52 7.96 -9.74
CA ALA A 328 22.55 7.44 -10.69
C ALA A 328 23.15 6.49 -11.75
N SER A 329 24.46 6.56 -12.04
CA SER A 329 25.09 5.75 -13.10
C SER A 329 25.63 4.41 -12.61
N ASN A 330 25.97 4.28 -11.33
CA ASN A 330 26.59 3.06 -10.76
C ASN A 330 25.95 2.53 -9.46
N GLY A 331 25.00 3.24 -8.87
CA GLY A 331 24.29 2.82 -7.65
C GLY A 331 25.06 3.00 -6.34
N SER A 332 26.28 3.55 -6.35
CA SER A 332 27.05 3.73 -5.10
C SER A 332 26.40 4.78 -4.20
N LEU A 333 26.20 4.44 -2.93
CA LEU A 333 25.81 5.41 -1.89
C LEU A 333 26.86 6.53 -1.81
N LYS A 334 26.42 7.78 -1.83
CA LYS A 334 27.30 8.96 -1.73
C LYS A 334 27.83 9.19 -0.31
N GLY A 335 27.17 8.60 0.69
CA GLY A 335 27.44 8.77 2.11
C GLY A 335 26.15 8.64 2.93
N VAL A 336 26.26 8.88 4.24
CA VAL A 336 25.11 8.96 5.15
C VAL A 336 24.67 10.43 5.23
N ALA A 337 23.41 10.72 4.90
CA ALA A 337 22.81 12.03 5.16
C ALA A 337 22.40 12.13 6.65
N PRO A 338 22.42 13.32 7.27
CA PRO A 338 22.04 13.52 8.67
C PRO A 338 20.50 13.56 8.83
N VAL A 339 19.85 12.47 8.40
CA VAL A 339 18.40 12.31 8.35
C VAL A 339 18.07 11.05 9.14
N LEU A 340 17.69 11.22 10.41
CA LEU A 340 17.22 10.12 11.26
C LEU A 340 16.06 9.38 10.59
N TYR A 341 15.10 10.16 10.12
CA TYR A 341 14.00 9.76 9.23
C TYR A 341 13.40 11.03 8.60
N THR A 342 12.55 10.84 7.59
CA THR A 342 11.74 11.90 6.98
C THR A 342 10.28 11.63 7.30
N TYR A 343 9.48 12.69 7.44
CA TYR A 343 8.23 12.60 8.18
C TYR A 343 7.06 11.99 7.41
N GLY A 344 6.19 11.34 8.16
CA GLY A 344 4.81 11.11 7.78
C GLY A 344 4.15 9.98 8.56
N ASN A 345 2.88 10.20 8.91
CA ASN A 345 1.97 9.17 9.41
C ASN A 345 2.05 7.92 8.53
N ASN A 346 1.81 6.78 9.14
CA ASN A 346 1.80 5.49 8.46
C ASN A 346 3.15 5.07 7.85
N ASP A 347 4.25 5.49 8.47
CA ASP A 347 5.65 5.15 8.14
C ASP A 347 6.14 5.63 6.75
N VAL A 348 5.51 6.65 6.15
CA VAL A 348 5.85 7.10 4.79
C VAL A 348 6.68 8.40 4.80
N PRO A 349 8.03 8.31 4.78
CA PRO A 349 8.94 9.33 4.29
C PRO A 349 8.38 10.33 3.27
N SER A 350 8.24 11.60 3.69
CA SER A 350 7.93 12.73 2.80
C SER A 350 8.77 12.69 1.51
N THR A 351 8.18 13.00 0.36
CA THR A 351 8.94 13.11 -0.89
C THR A 351 9.72 14.43 -0.94
N PRO A 352 11.04 14.42 -1.17
CA PRO A 352 11.80 15.64 -1.38
C PRO A 352 11.41 16.30 -2.71
N VAL A 353 11.36 17.62 -2.73
CA VAL A 353 11.06 18.39 -3.95
C VAL A 353 12.36 18.86 -4.60
N ILE A 354 12.48 18.67 -5.91
CA ILE A 354 13.64 19.10 -6.69
C ILE A 354 13.26 20.35 -7.47
N SER A 355 13.70 21.52 -6.99
CA SER A 355 13.63 22.76 -7.76
C SER A 355 14.93 22.97 -8.55
N PRO A 356 14.97 23.89 -9.54
CA PRO A 356 16.20 24.26 -10.25
C PRO A 356 17.30 24.87 -9.35
N GLU A 357 16.96 25.28 -8.12
CA GLU A 357 17.86 25.99 -7.19
C GLU A 357 18.23 25.15 -5.95
N GLN A 358 17.33 24.26 -5.50
CA GLN A 358 17.40 23.59 -4.19
C GLN A 358 16.71 22.21 -4.20
N VAL A 359 17.28 21.26 -3.44
CA VAL A 359 16.65 19.98 -3.08
C VAL A 359 16.02 20.13 -1.70
N LEU A 360 14.70 20.24 -1.64
CA LEU A 360 13.95 20.53 -0.42
C LEU A 360 13.44 19.25 0.24
N LEU A 361 13.67 19.09 1.54
CA LEU A 361 13.21 17.93 2.32
C LEU A 361 12.77 18.33 3.73
N THR A 362 11.97 17.45 4.33
CA THR A 362 11.64 17.52 5.77
C THR A 362 12.65 16.67 6.56
N TYR A 363 13.16 17.15 7.70
CA TYR A 363 14.21 16.48 8.49
C TYR A 363 14.12 16.87 9.97
N ARG A 364 14.71 16.06 10.86
CA ARG A 364 14.68 16.30 12.31
C ARG A 364 15.87 17.09 12.82
N ALA A 365 15.59 18.09 13.66
CA ALA A 365 16.58 18.82 14.44
C ALA A 365 15.95 19.48 15.68
N ARG A 366 16.82 20.01 16.56
CA ARG A 366 16.43 20.57 17.88
C ARG A 366 15.85 21.97 17.84
N HIS A 367 16.02 22.66 16.71
CA HIS A 367 15.29 23.86 16.39
C HIS A 367 14.00 23.50 15.63
N GLY A 368 13.56 22.24 15.83
CA GLY A 368 12.18 21.79 15.77
C GLY A 368 11.30 22.95 16.12
N ILE A 369 10.47 23.25 15.14
CA ILE A 369 10.08 24.61 14.92
C ILE A 369 9.21 25.06 16.15
N GLN A 370 9.33 26.25 16.76
CA GLN A 370 8.33 27.00 17.56
C GLN A 370 8.79 28.45 17.85
N THR A 371 7.90 29.44 17.88
CA THR A 371 8.25 30.86 18.13
C THR A 371 8.73 31.10 19.56
N ASP A 372 10.02 30.94 19.82
CA ASP A 372 10.68 31.27 21.09
C ASP A 372 10.93 32.78 21.25
N SER A 373 9.83 33.55 21.21
CA SER A 373 9.68 35.00 21.45
C SER A 373 10.39 35.97 20.50
N ASN A 374 11.54 35.60 19.91
CA ASN A 374 12.33 36.48 19.03
C ASN A 374 12.87 35.79 17.77
N THR A 375 12.73 34.47 17.64
CA THR A 375 13.14 33.69 16.45
C THR A 375 11.94 32.92 15.88
N ILE A 376 11.81 32.88 14.55
CA ILE A 376 10.60 32.38 13.90
C ILE A 376 10.76 30.93 13.48
N HIS A 377 9.88 30.13 14.06
CA HIS A 377 9.83 28.68 13.99
C HIS A 377 8.35 28.26 14.38
N VAL A 378 7.75 27.14 13.91
CA VAL A 378 6.29 26.77 14.05
C VAL A 378 5.91 25.23 14.18
N THR A 379 6.18 24.54 15.31
CA THR A 379 5.78 23.14 15.73
C THR A 379 6.02 22.94 17.26
N THR A 380 6.47 21.78 17.76
CA THR A 380 6.94 21.55 19.15
C THR A 380 8.41 21.07 19.23
N ARG A 381 8.95 20.88 20.46
CA ARG A 381 10.33 20.37 20.69
C ARG A 381 10.49 19.00 19.99
N TYR A 382 11.39 18.94 19.00
CA TYR A 382 11.74 17.77 18.18
C TYR A 382 10.76 17.31 17.09
N ASP A 383 9.83 18.17 16.67
CA ASP A 383 9.03 17.96 15.46
C ASP A 383 9.85 18.22 14.16
N ALA A 384 9.16 18.44 13.03
CA ALA A 384 9.76 18.48 11.69
C ALA A 384 10.30 19.85 11.28
N GLU A 385 11.59 19.95 10.93
CA GLU A 385 12.16 21.11 10.22
C GLU A 385 12.09 20.93 8.68
N LEU A 386 12.10 22.05 7.96
CA LEU A 386 12.20 22.11 6.49
C LEU A 386 13.59 22.63 6.09
N GLY A 387 14.28 21.96 5.17
CA GLY A 387 15.63 22.32 4.78
C GLY A 387 15.97 22.07 3.31
N SER A 388 17.10 22.63 2.88
CA SER A 388 17.72 22.36 1.59
C SER A 388 18.92 21.42 1.76
N LEU A 389 18.88 20.25 1.13
CA LEU A 389 19.97 19.28 1.09
C LEU A 389 21.00 19.65 0.01
N ASN A 390 22.27 19.76 0.38
CA ASN A 390 23.37 19.91 -0.56
C ASN A 390 23.91 18.53 -0.96
N LEU A 391 23.62 18.10 -2.20
CA LEU A 391 24.00 16.79 -2.72
C LEU A 391 25.52 16.55 -2.84
N SER A 392 26.36 17.58 -2.75
CA SER A 392 27.83 17.45 -2.85
C SER A 392 28.49 16.96 -1.55
N ASN A 393 27.91 17.29 -0.39
CA ASN A 393 28.42 16.95 0.94
C ASN A 393 27.37 16.31 1.87
N LEU A 394 26.14 16.13 1.38
CA LEU A 394 24.96 15.63 2.10
C LEU A 394 24.56 16.47 3.33
N ASP A 395 25.01 17.73 3.43
CA ASP A 395 24.64 18.63 4.52
C ASP A 395 23.28 19.29 4.27
N ILE A 396 22.58 19.65 5.34
CA ILE A 396 21.27 20.31 5.27
C ILE A 396 21.42 21.75 5.77
N THR A 397 20.76 22.69 5.08
CA THR A 397 20.58 24.08 5.51
C THR A 397 19.10 24.30 5.83
N GLY A 398 18.75 24.51 7.10
CA GLY A 398 17.37 24.76 7.52
C GLY A 398 16.82 26.09 7.00
N LEU A 399 15.63 26.06 6.40
CA LEU A 399 14.95 27.26 5.90
C LEU A 399 14.30 28.06 7.04
N ARG A 400 14.15 29.38 6.85
CA ARG A 400 13.64 30.32 7.88
C ARG A 400 12.58 31.25 7.32
N ALA A 401 11.63 31.62 8.18
CA ALA A 401 10.72 32.73 7.94
C ALA A 401 11.30 34.04 8.50
N ASN A 402 11.10 35.15 7.78
CA ASN A 402 11.68 36.46 8.12
C ASN A 402 10.75 37.36 8.98
N LYS A 403 9.57 36.87 9.39
CA LYS A 403 8.54 37.67 10.10
C LYS A 403 7.91 36.88 11.26
N SER A 404 7.93 37.44 12.46
CA SER A 404 7.26 36.84 13.62
C SER A 404 5.73 36.84 13.45
N LEU A 405 5.09 35.74 13.85
CA LEU A 405 3.66 35.47 13.61
C LEU A 405 2.85 35.73 14.89
N SER A 406 2.51 37.00 15.13
CA SER A 406 1.56 37.36 16.19
C SER A 406 0.13 37.13 15.72
N GLY A 407 -0.51 36.07 16.23
CA GLY A 407 -1.72 35.47 15.63
C GLY A 407 -1.31 34.36 14.65
N GLN A 408 -2.08 33.26 14.58
CA GLN A 408 -1.57 31.95 14.14
C GLN A 408 -2.04 31.45 12.74
N PRO A 409 -1.61 32.00 11.58
CA PRO A 409 -1.73 31.26 10.33
C PRO A 409 -0.76 30.05 10.36
N GLU A 410 -1.19 28.95 10.99
CA GLU A 410 -0.32 27.81 11.32
C GLU A 410 0.13 27.01 10.09
N PHE A 411 1.40 27.18 9.71
CA PHE A 411 2.14 26.22 8.90
C PHE A 411 2.68 25.11 9.83
N ARG A 412 1.84 24.14 10.21
CA ARG A 412 2.27 22.98 11.02
C ARG A 412 2.83 21.85 10.16
N MET A 413 3.84 21.20 10.71
CA MET A 413 4.38 19.91 10.26
C MET A 413 4.62 19.04 11.51
N THR A 414 3.57 18.40 12.02
CA THR A 414 3.68 17.47 13.16
C THR A 414 4.50 16.24 12.75
N SER A 415 5.28 15.67 13.67
CA SER A 415 6.22 14.57 13.33
C SER A 415 5.55 13.20 13.13
N ASP A 416 4.38 13.02 13.72
CA ASP A 416 3.48 11.88 13.63
C ASP A 416 2.55 11.95 12.40
N GLU A 417 2.13 13.13 11.96
CA GLU A 417 1.19 13.31 10.83
C GLU A 417 1.83 13.36 9.40
N PRO A 418 1.13 12.99 8.28
CA PRO A 418 1.73 12.96 6.95
C PRO A 418 2.12 14.37 6.53
N SER A 419 3.23 14.56 5.82
CA SER A 419 3.67 15.88 5.38
C SER A 419 4.20 15.83 3.96
N PHE A 420 3.35 16.18 2.98
CA PHE A 420 3.67 16.05 1.56
C PHE A 420 3.99 17.39 0.91
N LEU A 421 5.18 17.45 0.30
CA LEU A 421 5.74 18.63 -0.33
C LEU A 421 5.40 18.70 -1.82
N THR A 422 5.13 19.90 -2.34
CA THR A 422 5.08 20.20 -3.79
C THR A 422 5.38 21.68 -4.01
N MET A 423 6.11 22.05 -5.07
CA MET A 423 6.52 23.44 -5.29
C MET A 423 6.00 24.00 -6.61
N GLY A 424 5.44 25.21 -6.55
CA GLY A 424 5.02 26.01 -7.70
C GLY A 424 5.82 27.31 -7.76
N GLY A 425 6.70 27.45 -8.75
CA GLY A 425 7.59 28.60 -8.91
C GLY A 425 8.58 28.75 -7.75
N SER A 426 8.28 29.65 -6.81
CA SER A 426 9.03 29.89 -5.56
C SER A 426 8.24 29.59 -4.28
N ILE A 427 7.01 29.10 -4.40
CA ILE A 427 6.16 28.70 -3.27
C ILE A 427 6.21 27.19 -3.09
N LEU A 428 6.74 26.74 -1.94
CA LEU A 428 6.62 25.36 -1.49
C LEU A 428 5.31 25.20 -0.73
N TRP A 429 4.48 24.27 -1.20
CA TRP A 429 3.25 23.82 -0.56
C TRP A 429 3.52 22.60 0.32
N VAL A 430 2.82 22.56 1.45
CA VAL A 430 2.77 21.44 2.39
C VAL A 430 1.33 21.04 2.62
N ASP A 431 1.09 19.74 2.48
CA ASP A 431 -0.18 19.06 2.71
C ASP A 431 0.00 18.11 3.91
N ASN A 432 -0.69 18.40 5.03
CA ASN A 432 -0.52 17.70 6.31
C ASN A 432 -1.85 17.40 6.99
N TRP A 433 -2.15 16.12 7.23
CA TRP A 433 -3.39 15.57 7.82
C TRP A 433 -4.70 16.11 7.22
N GLU A 434 -5.12 17.31 7.61
CA GLU A 434 -6.32 18.03 7.18
C GLU A 434 -6.03 19.49 6.75
N ARG A 435 -4.75 19.82 6.53
CA ARG A 435 -4.21 21.19 6.43
C ARG A 435 -3.45 21.37 5.12
N ALA A 436 -3.70 22.50 4.45
CA ALA A 436 -2.90 22.97 3.32
C ALA A 436 -2.30 24.34 3.65
N GLY A 437 -0.99 24.51 3.43
CA GLY A 437 -0.27 25.77 3.65
C GLY A 437 0.93 25.89 2.73
N GLY A 438 1.38 27.11 2.45
CA GLY A 438 2.59 27.35 1.64
C GLY A 438 3.61 28.23 2.34
N ILE A 439 4.85 28.19 1.85
CA ILE A 439 5.92 29.13 2.19
C ILE A 439 6.65 29.55 0.92
N ASN A 440 6.85 30.85 0.73
CA ASN A 440 7.75 31.34 -0.30
C ASN A 440 9.20 31.16 0.15
N VAL A 441 9.96 30.27 -0.51
CA VAL A 441 11.31 29.90 -0.06
C VAL A 441 12.36 30.99 -0.28
N LYS A 442 12.02 32.06 -1.02
CA LYS A 442 12.92 33.20 -1.30
C LYS A 442 12.70 34.38 -0.35
N THR A 443 11.47 34.58 0.14
CA THR A 443 11.14 35.67 1.09
C THR A 443 10.95 35.19 2.52
N GLY A 444 10.74 33.89 2.74
CA GLY A 444 10.35 33.34 4.05
C GLY A 444 8.93 33.74 4.47
N GLU A 445 8.06 34.06 3.51
CA GLU A 445 6.68 34.47 3.74
C GLU A 445 5.72 33.28 3.69
N LEU A 446 4.90 33.10 4.73
CA LEU A 446 3.85 32.08 4.74
C LEU A 446 2.68 32.49 3.84
N ILE A 447 2.15 31.50 3.15
CA ILE A 447 1.09 31.60 2.16
C ILE A 447 -0.16 30.86 2.70
N PRO A 448 -1.09 31.56 3.37
CA PRO A 448 -2.31 30.95 3.87
C PRO A 448 -3.29 30.67 2.72
N VAL A 449 -3.95 29.51 2.76
CA VAL A 449 -4.92 29.13 1.71
C VAL A 449 -6.36 29.53 2.08
N GLY A 450 -6.68 29.64 3.38
CA GLY A 450 -8.04 29.88 3.89
C GLY A 450 -8.13 30.52 5.28
N ILE A 451 -9.37 30.70 5.77
CA ILE A 451 -9.75 31.20 7.11
C ILE A 451 -10.69 30.16 7.76
N VAL A 452 -11.04 30.33 9.05
CA VAL A 452 -11.45 29.30 10.03
C VAL A 452 -12.96 29.25 10.32
N ALA A 453 -13.50 28.05 10.61
CA ALA A 453 -14.82 27.82 11.19
C ALA A 453 -14.76 27.64 12.73
N SER A 454 -15.79 28.09 13.45
CA SER A 454 -15.82 28.12 14.93
C SER A 454 -16.58 26.97 15.60
N ASP A 455 -17.10 26.03 14.80
CA ASP A 455 -18.26 25.19 15.13
C ASP A 455 -18.07 23.69 14.79
N TRP A 456 -16.85 23.17 14.99
CA TRP A 456 -16.50 21.77 14.65
C TRP A 456 -16.92 20.76 15.73
N PRO A 457 -17.76 19.74 15.39
CA PRO A 457 -18.20 18.69 16.33
C PRO A 457 -17.15 17.90 17.13
N GLY A 458 -15.87 17.87 16.74
CA GLY A 458 -14.83 17.13 17.47
C GLY A 458 -14.19 17.88 18.64
N CYS A 459 -14.25 19.22 18.64
CA CYS A 459 -13.35 20.08 19.41
C CYS A 459 -13.52 20.05 20.94
N SER A 460 -14.63 19.51 21.48
CA SER A 460 -14.87 19.31 22.93
C SER A 460 -14.59 20.53 23.84
N GLY A 461 -14.68 21.75 23.31
CA GLY A 461 -14.34 23.00 24.00
C GLY A 461 -12.84 23.32 24.13
N GLN A 462 -11.92 22.44 23.68
CA GLN A 462 -10.48 22.69 23.72
C GLN A 462 -9.99 23.63 22.62
N CYS A 463 -10.63 23.59 21.44
CA CYS A 463 -10.42 24.57 20.37
C CYS A 463 -10.90 25.96 20.84
N SER A 464 -9.97 26.75 21.39
CA SER A 464 -10.28 27.96 22.14
C SER A 464 -10.81 29.10 21.24
N PRO A 465 -11.73 29.98 21.72
CA PRO A 465 -12.41 31.01 20.91
C PRO A 465 -11.56 32.17 20.33
N GLY A 466 -10.24 31.99 20.18
CA GLY A 466 -9.31 33.00 19.65
C GLY A 466 -8.11 32.43 18.90
N GLY A 467 -8.09 31.13 18.59
CA GLY A 467 -7.04 30.49 17.79
C GLY A 467 -7.40 30.43 16.30
N ILE A 468 -6.41 30.51 15.42
CA ILE A 468 -6.58 30.28 13.97
C ILE A 468 -6.22 28.81 13.70
N ASN A 469 -7.23 27.99 13.39
CA ASN A 469 -7.11 26.57 13.09
C ASN A 469 -7.49 26.35 11.60
N PRO A 470 -6.63 25.80 10.71
CA PRO A 470 -6.73 25.92 9.24
C PRO A 470 -7.94 25.30 8.49
N PHE A 471 -9.08 25.06 9.16
CA PHE A 471 -10.29 24.47 8.59
C PHE A 471 -11.14 25.50 7.84
N PHE A 472 -11.16 25.39 6.52
CA PHE A 472 -11.88 26.26 5.59
C PHE A 472 -13.40 26.33 5.82
N PRO A 473 -13.91 27.55 6.08
CA PRO A 473 -15.03 28.08 5.33
C PRO A 473 -14.59 29.28 4.49
N LEU A 474 -14.74 29.16 3.18
CA LEU A 474 -14.88 30.35 2.34
C LEU A 474 -16.31 30.87 2.43
N SER A 475 -16.59 31.51 3.57
CA SER A 475 -17.78 32.31 3.92
C SER A 475 -19.17 31.68 3.72
N GLY A 476 -19.90 31.41 4.81
CA GLY A 476 -21.34 31.73 4.84
C GLY A 476 -22.34 30.82 5.58
N SER A 477 -22.02 29.61 6.04
CA SER A 477 -23.04 28.72 6.65
C SER A 477 -22.44 27.69 7.64
N PRO A 478 -23.11 27.37 8.77
CA PRO A 478 -22.59 26.50 9.84
C PRO A 478 -22.86 25.01 9.60
N SER A 479 -22.48 24.50 8.43
CA SER A 479 -22.52 23.07 8.14
C SER A 479 -21.26 22.63 7.41
N TYR A 480 -20.50 21.73 8.05
CA TYR A 480 -19.36 21.05 7.47
C TYR A 480 -19.82 20.37 6.16
N PRO A 481 -19.28 20.73 4.97
CA PRO A 481 -19.90 20.42 3.68
C PRO A 481 -19.44 19.10 3.05
N PHE A 482 -18.50 18.42 3.70
CA PHE A 482 -18.30 16.98 3.57
C PHE A 482 -19.12 16.32 4.70
N PRO A 483 -19.52 15.04 4.63
CA PRO A 483 -20.10 14.38 5.80
C PRO A 483 -19.15 14.49 7.01
N PRO A 484 -19.65 14.67 8.25
CA PRO A 484 -18.80 14.81 9.44
C PRO A 484 -17.79 13.66 9.48
N PRO A 485 -16.51 13.95 9.75
CA PRO A 485 -15.43 13.08 9.31
C PRO A 485 -15.59 11.71 9.99
N ARG A 486 -15.65 10.64 9.19
CA ARG A 486 -15.71 9.26 9.67
C ARG A 486 -14.29 8.80 10.06
N VAL A 487 -13.68 9.56 10.97
CA VAL A 487 -12.23 9.62 11.26
C VAL A 487 -11.61 8.24 11.44
N THR A 488 -10.51 8.03 10.73
CA THR A 488 -9.29 7.37 11.19
C THR A 488 -8.11 8.18 10.60
N GLU A 489 -7.00 8.32 11.31
CA GLU A 489 -5.91 9.26 10.96
C GLU A 489 -5.17 8.93 9.63
N GLY A 490 -4.40 9.89 9.10
CA GLY A 490 -3.21 9.62 8.26
C GLY A 490 -3.35 9.06 6.83
N HIS A 491 -4.53 9.07 6.18
CA HIS A 491 -4.77 8.35 4.90
C HIS A 491 -4.42 9.09 3.57
N GLN A 492 -3.71 10.23 3.59
CA GLN A 492 -3.26 10.94 2.39
C GLN A 492 -1.74 10.90 2.26
N ILE A 493 -1.22 10.23 1.21
CA ILE A 493 0.22 10.15 0.92
C ILE A 493 0.61 10.74 -0.45
N SER A 494 -0.03 11.86 -0.80
CA SER A 494 0.12 12.54 -2.08
C SER A 494 -0.03 14.06 -1.90
N GLY A 495 0.97 14.85 -2.28
CA GLY A 495 0.91 16.31 -2.19
C GLY A 495 -0.03 16.96 -3.22
N ILE A 496 -0.42 18.20 -2.93
CA ILE A 496 -1.23 19.10 -3.77
C ILE A 496 -0.67 19.14 -5.20
N VAL A 497 -1.57 19.09 -6.19
CA VAL A 497 -1.23 19.19 -7.61
C VAL A 497 -1.43 20.62 -8.10
N ILE A 498 -0.59 21.10 -9.03
CA ILE A 498 -0.60 22.47 -9.55
C ILE A 498 -0.68 22.45 -11.07
N ALA A 499 -1.70 23.09 -11.66
CA ALA A 499 -1.89 23.21 -13.11
C ALA A 499 -3.06 24.14 -13.50
N ASN A 500 -2.92 24.87 -14.61
CA ASN A 500 -3.93 25.78 -15.18
C ASN A 500 -4.24 26.99 -14.28
N GLY A 501 -3.26 27.47 -13.52
CA GLY A 501 -3.40 28.56 -12.56
C GLY A 501 -4.19 28.16 -11.32
N MET A 502 -4.16 26.88 -10.94
CA MET A 502 -4.98 26.31 -9.87
C MET A 502 -4.25 25.25 -9.05
N LEU A 503 -4.65 25.14 -7.78
CA LEU A 503 -4.24 24.08 -6.86
C LEU A 503 -5.35 23.02 -6.81
N TYR A 504 -5.01 21.74 -6.93
CA TYR A 504 -5.93 20.61 -6.74
C TYR A 504 -5.47 19.83 -5.51
N TRP A 505 -6.24 19.93 -4.44
CA TRP A 505 -5.99 19.25 -3.16
C TRP A 505 -6.93 18.06 -3.07
N ARG A 506 -6.38 16.85 -2.84
CA ARG A 506 -7.17 15.72 -2.38
C ARG A 506 -7.53 15.96 -0.91
N VAL A 507 -8.70 15.56 -0.46
CA VAL A 507 -9.19 15.80 0.90
C VAL A 507 -9.53 14.44 1.53
N LEU A 508 -9.34 14.31 2.85
CA LEU A 508 -9.72 13.12 3.61
C LEU A 508 -11.20 12.74 3.35
N ALA A 509 -11.51 11.46 3.53
CA ALA A 509 -12.81 10.86 3.20
C ALA A 509 -13.24 10.97 1.72
N GLY A 510 -12.27 10.86 0.79
CA GLY A 510 -12.55 10.58 -0.62
C GLY A 510 -12.99 11.78 -1.45
N GLY A 511 -12.35 12.93 -1.29
CA GLY A 511 -12.65 14.16 -2.03
C GLY A 511 -11.49 14.76 -2.80
N ILE A 512 -11.81 15.67 -3.73
CA ILE A 512 -10.88 16.60 -4.39
C ILE A 512 -11.51 17.99 -4.39
N ALA A 513 -10.74 19.01 -4.02
CA ALA A 513 -11.11 20.40 -4.17
C ALA A 513 -10.12 21.13 -5.09
N ALA A 514 -10.63 21.97 -5.99
CA ALA A 514 -9.82 22.88 -6.79
C ALA A 514 -9.93 24.32 -6.28
N PHE A 515 -8.79 25.00 -6.21
CA PHE A 515 -8.66 26.39 -5.78
C PHE A 515 -8.02 27.22 -6.89
N LYS A 516 -8.49 28.47 -7.04
CA LYS A 516 -7.95 29.44 -8.00
C LYS A 516 -7.79 30.80 -7.34
N ASN A 517 -6.96 31.67 -7.93
CA ASN A 517 -6.86 33.07 -7.51
C ASN A 517 -8.24 33.74 -7.51
N LYS A 518 -8.53 34.51 -6.46
CA LYS A 518 -9.77 35.27 -6.26
C LYS A 518 -9.82 36.47 -7.20
N SER A 519 -10.76 36.45 -8.15
CA SER A 519 -10.93 37.49 -9.18
C SER A 519 -11.93 38.60 -8.83
N THR A 520 -12.62 38.49 -7.69
CA THR A 520 -13.74 39.35 -7.28
C THR A 520 -13.71 39.61 -5.76
N ALA A 521 -14.40 40.65 -5.28
CA ALA A 521 -14.35 41.04 -3.87
C ALA A 521 -14.90 39.95 -2.90
N THR A 522 -15.95 39.25 -3.33
CA THR A 522 -16.46 38.02 -2.71
C THR A 522 -15.98 36.79 -3.49
N CYS A 523 -16.00 35.60 -2.88
CA CYS A 523 -15.85 34.36 -3.65
C CYS A 523 -17.21 33.96 -4.25
N PRO A 524 -17.25 33.44 -5.48
CA PRO A 524 -18.44 32.78 -6.00
C PRO A 524 -18.67 31.44 -5.28
N SER A 525 -19.93 30.98 -5.26
CA SER A 525 -20.26 29.62 -4.83
C SER A 525 -19.54 28.60 -5.73
N PRO A 526 -18.82 27.61 -5.18
CA PRO A 526 -18.16 26.58 -5.99
C PRO A 526 -19.17 25.57 -6.54
N ASN A 527 -18.87 24.98 -7.69
CA ASN A 527 -19.61 23.79 -8.15
C ASN A 527 -19.35 22.65 -7.15
N ILE A 528 -20.41 22.03 -6.62
CA ILE A 528 -20.29 20.85 -5.76
C ILE A 528 -20.76 19.62 -6.54
N TRP A 529 -19.86 18.66 -6.71
CA TRP A 529 -20.12 17.39 -7.34
C TRP A 529 -20.11 16.30 -6.28
N ALA A 530 -21.28 15.94 -5.75
CA ALA A 530 -21.41 14.57 -5.27
C ALA A 530 -21.49 13.67 -6.52
N ASN A 531 -20.58 12.72 -6.64
CA ASN A 531 -21.13 11.39 -6.86
C ASN A 531 -21.63 11.00 -5.47
N PRO A 532 -22.89 10.60 -5.26
CA PRO A 532 -23.18 9.92 -4.00
C PRO A 532 -22.20 8.74 -3.90
N VAL A 533 -21.87 8.31 -2.69
CA VAL A 533 -21.68 6.87 -2.51
C VAL A 533 -23.06 6.27 -2.72
N SER A 534 -23.44 6.04 -3.99
CA SER A 534 -24.52 5.13 -4.31
C SER A 534 -24.18 3.85 -3.57
N ASN A 535 -25.15 3.34 -2.81
CA ASN A 535 -24.83 2.54 -1.62
C ASN A 535 -23.86 1.40 -1.94
N ASP A 536 -23.97 0.81 -3.15
CA ASP A 536 -23.07 0.08 -4.08
C ASP A 536 -21.71 -0.50 -3.61
N PHE A 537 -21.08 0.06 -2.58
CA PHE A 537 -20.14 -0.66 -1.70
C PHE A 537 -20.87 -1.61 -0.73
N GLU A 538 -22.04 -1.22 -0.22
CA GLU A 538 -23.16 -2.16 -0.08
C GLU A 538 -23.45 -2.72 -1.48
N PHE A 539 -22.90 -3.90 -1.74
CA PHE A 539 -23.09 -4.71 -2.94
C PHE A 539 -24.35 -4.37 -3.77
N GLN A 540 -24.18 -3.87 -5.00
CA GLN A 540 -25.19 -4.05 -6.06
C GLN A 540 -25.09 -5.44 -6.74
N GLY A 541 -24.84 -6.47 -5.94
CA GLY A 541 -25.62 -7.68 -6.11
C GLY A 541 -27.05 -7.41 -5.63
N ALA A 542 -28.01 -8.25 -5.98
CA ALA A 542 -29.21 -8.29 -5.15
C ALA A 542 -28.81 -8.80 -3.75
N ASP A 543 -29.53 -8.38 -2.69
CA ASP A 543 -29.45 -9.01 -1.36
C ASP A 543 -29.39 -10.55 -1.56
N PRO A 544 -28.42 -11.27 -0.95
CA PRO A 544 -28.22 -12.69 -1.20
C PRO A 544 -29.52 -13.44 -0.88
N ALA A 545 -30.23 -13.84 -1.95
CA ALA A 545 -31.69 -13.92 -1.96
C ALA A 545 -32.25 -14.62 -0.73
N SER A 546 -32.87 -13.84 0.17
CA SER A 546 -33.04 -14.17 1.60
C SER A 546 -33.35 -15.66 1.83
N ILE A 547 -32.36 -16.40 2.35
CA ILE A 547 -32.39 -17.87 2.41
C ILE A 547 -33.30 -18.31 3.57
N ASN A 548 -34.60 -18.10 3.38
CA ASN A 548 -35.69 -18.55 4.26
C ASN A 548 -35.95 -20.06 4.07
N ALA A 549 -34.89 -20.83 4.28
CA ALA A 549 -34.90 -22.28 4.39
C ALA A 549 -33.79 -22.66 5.37
N ALA A 550 -34.08 -22.65 6.67
CA ALA A 550 -33.13 -23.02 7.70
C ALA A 550 -32.76 -24.51 7.55
N ARG A 551 -31.62 -24.75 6.89
CA ARG A 551 -31.04 -26.08 6.71
C ARG A 551 -30.89 -26.78 8.06
N PRO A 552 -31.33 -28.04 8.22
CA PRO A 552 -31.12 -28.81 9.44
C PRO A 552 -29.65 -28.80 9.89
N LEU A 553 -29.40 -28.61 11.19
CA LEU A 553 -28.02 -28.52 11.71
C LEU A 553 -27.16 -29.77 11.40
N ALA A 554 -27.79 -30.93 11.22
CA ALA A 554 -27.11 -32.16 10.83
C ALA A 554 -26.46 -32.08 9.43
N ASP A 555 -27.05 -31.33 8.50
CA ASP A 555 -26.61 -31.30 7.10
C ASP A 555 -25.26 -30.60 6.94
N TYR A 556 -24.95 -29.57 7.74
CA TYR A 556 -23.63 -28.91 7.70
C TYR A 556 -22.49 -29.86 8.07
N ILE A 557 -22.78 -30.94 8.81
CA ILE A 557 -21.79 -31.94 9.21
C ILE A 557 -21.38 -32.80 8.01
N THR A 558 -22.28 -33.03 7.05
CA THR A 558 -22.04 -33.84 5.83
C THR A 558 -21.83 -33.02 4.56
N LEU A 559 -22.29 -31.77 4.52
CA LEU A 559 -22.16 -30.84 3.39
C LEU A 559 -20.69 -30.50 3.10
N ASP A 560 -20.20 -30.81 1.91
CA ASP A 560 -18.80 -30.59 1.53
C ASP A 560 -18.63 -29.46 0.50
N LEU A 561 -18.45 -28.24 1.01
CA LEU A 561 -18.22 -27.04 0.19
C LEU A 561 -16.76 -26.89 -0.27
N THR A 562 -15.87 -27.81 0.11
CA THR A 562 -14.45 -27.77 -0.29
C THR A 562 -14.18 -28.42 -1.65
N THR A 563 -15.22 -28.92 -2.31
CA THR A 563 -15.17 -29.50 -3.66
C THR A 563 -14.56 -28.49 -4.66
N PRO A 564 -13.64 -28.91 -5.56
CA PRO A 564 -12.99 -27.98 -6.47
C PRO A 564 -13.95 -27.35 -7.47
N ALA A 565 -13.77 -26.06 -7.79
CA ALA A 565 -14.54 -25.39 -8.82
C ALA A 565 -14.38 -26.08 -10.19
N ALA A 566 -15.48 -26.34 -10.88
CA ALA A 566 -15.50 -27.15 -12.11
C ALA A 566 -14.78 -26.49 -13.30
N SER A 567 -14.74 -25.15 -13.34
CA SER A 567 -14.03 -24.35 -14.33
C SER A 567 -13.26 -23.22 -13.62
N PRO A 568 -12.15 -23.53 -12.94
CA PRO A 568 -11.46 -22.56 -12.09
C PRO A 568 -10.70 -21.53 -12.93
N ASN A 569 -10.60 -20.30 -12.42
CA ASN A 569 -9.94 -19.20 -13.13
C ASN A 569 -8.46 -19.50 -13.35
N SER A 570 -8.04 -19.65 -14.61
CA SER A 570 -6.67 -20.02 -14.98
C SER A 570 -5.62 -19.03 -14.48
N THR A 571 -5.96 -17.74 -14.33
CA THR A 571 -5.05 -16.71 -13.81
C THR A 571 -4.83 -16.88 -12.31
N LEU A 572 -5.91 -17.07 -11.54
CA LEU A 572 -5.82 -17.31 -10.09
C LEU A 572 -5.16 -18.66 -9.79
N VAL A 573 -5.45 -19.71 -10.57
CA VAL A 573 -4.80 -21.02 -10.45
C VAL A 573 -3.30 -20.94 -10.77
N ALA A 574 -2.89 -20.12 -11.74
CA ALA A 574 -1.46 -19.88 -12.00
C ALA A 574 -0.76 -19.20 -10.82
N GLN A 575 -1.37 -18.14 -10.25
CA GLN A 575 -0.85 -17.46 -9.05
C GLN A 575 -0.78 -18.39 -7.83
N LEU A 576 -1.82 -19.20 -7.60
CA LEU A 576 -1.84 -20.22 -6.55
C LEU A 576 -0.72 -21.25 -6.72
N ARG A 577 -0.52 -21.76 -7.94
CA ARG A 577 0.59 -22.68 -8.24
C ARG A 577 1.94 -22.03 -8.03
N GLU A 578 2.13 -20.76 -8.37
CA GLU A 578 3.37 -20.01 -8.12
C GLU A 578 3.69 -19.89 -6.62
N GLN A 579 2.70 -19.57 -5.78
CA GLN A 579 2.88 -19.52 -4.32
C GLN A 579 3.20 -20.90 -3.71
N ILE A 580 2.50 -21.96 -4.14
CA ILE A 580 2.76 -23.33 -3.67
C ILE A 580 4.13 -23.84 -4.16
N ASN A 581 4.47 -23.58 -5.42
CA ASN A 581 5.77 -23.88 -6.03
C ASN A 581 6.92 -23.17 -5.28
N THR A 582 6.67 -21.97 -4.75
CA THR A 582 7.63 -21.24 -3.89
C THR A 582 7.87 -21.95 -2.55
N ILE A 583 6.87 -22.61 -1.98
CA ILE A 583 7.01 -23.40 -0.74
C ILE A 583 7.78 -24.70 -0.98
N VAL A 584 7.50 -25.41 -2.08
CA VAL A 584 8.02 -26.78 -2.27
C VAL A 584 9.28 -26.88 -3.15
N ASN A 585 9.75 -25.79 -3.77
CA ASN A 585 11.02 -25.78 -4.51
C ASN A 585 12.21 -25.29 -3.69
N THR A 586 12.00 -24.61 -2.56
CA THR A 586 13.07 -24.45 -1.58
C THR A 586 13.32 -25.82 -0.95
N ASN A 587 14.44 -26.47 -1.29
CA ASN A 587 14.91 -27.70 -0.64
C ASN A 587 15.22 -27.51 0.86
N ASN A 588 15.10 -26.28 1.36
CA ASN A 588 15.26 -25.91 2.75
C ASN A 588 13.86 -25.75 3.37
N HIS A 589 13.69 -26.29 4.57
CA HIS A 589 12.51 -26.09 5.40
C HIS A 589 12.17 -24.59 5.52
N LEU A 590 10.95 -24.15 5.15
CA LEU A 590 10.57 -22.73 5.33
C LEU A 590 10.19 -22.45 6.77
N MET A 591 10.89 -21.52 7.43
CA MET A 591 10.55 -21.11 8.79
C MET A 591 9.13 -20.52 8.87
N PRO A 592 8.42 -20.59 10.00
CA PRO A 592 7.10 -19.96 10.10
C PRO A 592 7.23 -18.44 10.23
N TYR A 593 6.46 -17.69 9.44
CA TYR A 593 6.62 -16.25 9.25
C TYR A 593 6.64 -15.39 10.53
N TYR A 594 6.01 -15.88 11.60
CA TYR A 594 5.94 -15.17 12.89
C TYR A 594 7.03 -15.59 13.89
N LEU A 595 7.77 -16.68 13.64
CA LEU A 595 8.99 -17.03 14.37
C LEU A 595 10.18 -16.15 13.97
N GLU A 596 10.13 -15.56 12.77
CA GLU A 596 11.21 -14.74 12.20
C GLU A 596 11.31 -13.36 12.87
N ARG A 597 10.20 -12.79 13.39
CA ARG A 597 10.12 -11.36 13.74
C ARG A 597 9.85 -11.00 15.21
N GLY A 598 9.17 -11.84 15.98
CA GLY A 598 8.94 -11.60 17.42
C GLY A 598 7.96 -10.45 17.71
N PHE A 599 6.69 -10.62 17.34
CA PHE A 599 5.59 -9.68 17.55
C PHE A 599 5.38 -9.36 19.05
N SER A 600 5.39 -8.08 19.43
CA SER A 600 5.35 -7.65 20.84
C SER A 600 3.98 -7.06 21.24
N TYR A 601 2.99 -7.91 21.52
CA TYR A 601 1.83 -7.50 22.32
C TYR A 601 1.27 -8.64 23.18
N SER A 602 0.60 -8.29 24.29
CA SER A 602 0.22 -9.21 25.38
C SER A 602 -1.29 -9.28 25.66
N ALA A 603 -2.13 -8.88 24.71
CA ALA A 603 -3.59 -9.10 24.73
C ALA A 603 -4.09 -9.88 23.50
N LEU A 604 -3.21 -10.62 22.82
CA LEU A 604 -3.50 -11.39 21.61
C LEU A 604 -3.17 -12.89 21.81
N TRP A 605 -3.56 -13.46 22.95
CA TRP A 605 -3.23 -14.85 23.28
C TRP A 605 -4.32 -15.83 22.82
N PRO A 606 -4.00 -16.87 22.02
CA PRO A 606 -4.86 -18.04 21.92
C PRO A 606 -4.91 -18.80 23.27
N TYR A 607 -6.03 -19.50 23.51
CA TYR A 607 -6.49 -19.87 24.85
C TYR A 607 -5.92 -21.20 25.40
N ASN A 608 -6.26 -21.49 26.67
CA ASN A 608 -6.08 -22.77 27.38
C ASN A 608 -4.71 -23.05 28.06
N THR A 609 -4.32 -22.20 29.02
CA THR A 609 -3.51 -22.63 30.18
C THR A 609 -4.22 -22.25 31.48
N ALA A 610 -4.37 -23.23 32.40
CA ALA A 610 -5.28 -23.09 33.55
C ALA A 610 -4.76 -22.22 34.72
N ASN A 611 -3.53 -21.70 34.63
CA ASN A 611 -2.95 -20.73 35.55
C ASN A 611 -1.91 -19.88 34.81
N PRO A 612 -2.07 -18.56 34.68
CA PRO A 612 -0.94 -17.70 34.34
C PRO A 612 0.02 -17.66 35.56
N PRO A 613 1.31 -18.01 35.40
CA PRO A 613 2.28 -17.78 36.47
C PRO A 613 2.34 -16.26 36.75
N GLY A 614 2.20 -15.89 38.04
CA GLY A 614 1.98 -14.50 38.45
C GLY A 614 3.08 -13.55 37.95
N ILE A 615 2.66 -12.35 37.53
CA ILE A 615 3.49 -11.34 36.85
C ILE A 615 4.79 -11.06 37.63
N PRO A 616 5.96 -11.47 37.12
CA PRO A 616 7.24 -11.04 37.67
C PRO A 616 7.54 -9.65 37.10
N MET A 617 7.79 -8.65 37.96
CA MET A 617 8.29 -7.36 37.50
C MET A 617 9.73 -7.53 36.98
N VAL A 618 9.89 -7.56 35.66
CA VAL A 618 11.19 -7.58 34.97
C VAL A 618 11.33 -6.28 34.18
N GLN A 619 12.48 -5.61 34.31
CA GLN A 619 12.76 -4.37 33.58
C GLN A 619 12.95 -4.64 32.08
N TYR A 620 12.67 -3.62 31.26
CA TYR A 620 12.66 -3.70 29.80
C TYR A 620 14.04 -3.99 29.18
N ILE A 621 14.35 -5.28 28.99
CA ILE A 621 15.36 -5.78 28.05
C ILE A 621 14.89 -7.13 27.49
N ASN A 622 14.82 -7.23 26.15
CA ASN A 622 14.38 -8.38 25.33
C ASN A 622 12.87 -8.73 25.34
N THR A 623 12.13 -8.24 24.33
CA THR A 623 10.73 -8.62 24.05
C THR A 623 10.54 -9.18 22.64
N GLY A 624 9.59 -10.11 22.49
CA GLY A 624 9.07 -10.61 21.21
C GLY A 624 8.36 -11.97 21.38
N ASN A 625 7.16 -12.12 20.79
CA ASN A 625 6.33 -13.32 20.83
C ASN A 625 5.99 -13.82 19.41
N VAL A 626 5.37 -15.00 19.31
CA VAL A 626 5.15 -15.73 18.05
C VAL A 626 3.66 -15.94 17.80
N PHE A 627 3.19 -15.61 16.60
CA PHE A 627 1.83 -15.88 16.14
C PHE A 627 1.75 -17.05 15.17
N TRP A 628 1.65 -18.27 15.69
CA TRP A 628 0.84 -19.28 15.01
C TRP A 628 -0.56 -19.21 15.59
N HIS A 629 -1.60 -19.36 14.76
CA HIS A 629 -2.92 -19.71 15.29
C HIS A 629 -2.91 -21.15 15.82
N ASP A 630 -2.44 -22.11 15.01
CA ASP A 630 -2.14 -23.47 15.46
C ASP A 630 -1.22 -24.24 14.47
N PRO A 631 -0.59 -25.36 14.89
CA PRO A 631 0.22 -26.24 14.04
C PRO A 631 -0.49 -26.87 12.81
N GLY A 632 -1.83 -26.82 12.75
CA GLY A 632 -2.63 -27.33 11.64
C GLY A 632 -2.76 -26.41 10.43
N GLU A 633 -2.43 -25.12 10.57
CA GLU A 633 -2.72 -24.10 9.55
C GLU A 633 -1.97 -24.35 8.21
N LEU A 634 -0.73 -24.86 8.27
CA LEU A 634 0.01 -25.29 7.07
C LEU A 634 -0.68 -26.48 6.38
N LEU A 635 -1.18 -27.44 7.15
CA LEU A 635 -1.89 -28.62 6.65
C LEU A 635 -3.22 -28.22 5.99
N TYR A 636 -4.00 -27.34 6.63
CA TYR A 636 -5.24 -26.80 6.09
C TYR A 636 -5.00 -26.07 4.76
N THR A 637 -4.05 -25.14 4.75
CA THR A 637 -3.68 -24.35 3.56
C THR A 637 -3.25 -25.25 2.38
N MET A 638 -2.41 -26.26 2.65
CA MET A 638 -1.97 -27.20 1.62
C MET A 638 -3.10 -28.11 1.13
N ALA A 639 -3.99 -28.55 2.04
CA ALA A 639 -5.16 -29.36 1.68
C ALA A 639 -6.16 -28.59 0.81
N MET A 640 -6.40 -27.31 1.09
CA MET A 640 -7.21 -26.41 0.26
C MET A 640 -6.62 -26.21 -1.14
N ALA A 641 -5.30 -26.01 -1.24
CA ALA A 641 -4.63 -25.75 -2.51
C ALA A 641 -4.47 -27.00 -3.41
N TYR A 642 -4.29 -28.19 -2.80
CA TYR A 642 -3.89 -29.43 -3.49
C TYR A 642 -4.71 -29.79 -4.76
N PRO A 643 -6.05 -29.66 -4.81
CA PRO A 643 -6.82 -30.03 -5.99
C PRO A 643 -6.57 -29.16 -7.23
N TYR A 644 -6.05 -27.94 -7.04
CA TYR A 644 -5.78 -26.98 -8.13
C TYR A 644 -4.37 -27.11 -8.72
N LEU A 645 -3.53 -27.96 -8.12
CA LEU A 645 -2.15 -28.20 -8.55
C LEU A 645 -2.07 -29.19 -9.71
N ASP A 646 -1.02 -29.09 -10.53
CA ASP A 646 -0.65 -30.17 -11.44
C ASP A 646 0.03 -31.35 -10.71
N ALA A 647 0.12 -32.51 -11.38
CA ALA A 647 0.64 -33.75 -10.78
C ALA A 647 2.09 -33.64 -10.24
N ASN A 648 2.92 -32.76 -10.81
CA ASN A 648 4.28 -32.52 -10.34
C ASN A 648 4.27 -31.74 -9.01
N LEU A 649 3.50 -30.65 -8.94
CA LEU A 649 3.29 -29.92 -7.68
C LEU A 649 2.58 -30.76 -6.62
N GLN A 650 1.59 -31.59 -6.98
CA GLN A 650 0.94 -32.53 -6.07
C GLN A 650 1.93 -33.53 -5.45
N SER A 651 2.82 -34.11 -6.26
CA SER A 651 3.88 -35.01 -5.77
C SER A 651 4.81 -34.30 -4.78
N LYS A 652 5.29 -33.10 -5.15
CA LYS A 652 6.15 -32.28 -4.27
C LYS A 652 5.47 -31.89 -2.97
N VAL A 653 4.20 -31.47 -2.99
CA VAL A 653 3.42 -31.11 -1.79
C VAL A 653 3.24 -32.31 -0.86
N LYS A 654 3.03 -33.53 -1.40
CA LYS A 654 3.01 -34.75 -0.57
C LYS A 654 4.35 -35.02 0.11
N SER A 655 5.46 -34.98 -0.63
CA SER A 655 6.80 -35.19 -0.06
C SER A 655 7.18 -34.10 0.97
N TYR A 656 6.84 -32.85 0.68
CA TYR A 656 7.05 -31.71 1.59
C TYR A 656 6.25 -31.91 2.88
N MET A 657 4.95 -32.14 2.79
CA MET A 657 4.09 -32.31 3.99
C MET A 657 4.44 -33.54 4.82
N ALA A 658 4.90 -34.65 4.20
CA ALA A 658 5.41 -35.79 4.96
C ALA A 658 6.66 -35.43 5.80
N SER A 659 7.56 -34.58 5.26
CA SER A 659 8.72 -34.07 6.00
C SER A 659 8.30 -33.07 7.09
N GLU A 660 7.41 -32.13 6.76
CA GLU A 660 6.97 -31.08 7.68
C GLU A 660 6.12 -31.65 8.83
N MET A 661 5.14 -32.52 8.59
CA MET A 661 4.33 -33.15 9.65
C MET A 661 5.14 -34.05 10.59
N THR A 662 6.38 -34.39 10.23
CA THR A 662 7.32 -35.10 11.10
C THR A 662 8.08 -34.14 12.03
N LYS A 663 8.37 -32.90 11.59
CA LYS A 663 8.98 -31.82 12.39
C LYS A 663 7.93 -31.08 13.25
N TYR A 664 6.74 -30.93 12.68
CA TYR A 664 5.56 -30.24 13.21
C TYR A 664 4.36 -31.19 13.27
N PRO A 665 4.22 -32.05 14.30
CA PRO A 665 3.06 -32.94 14.38
C PRO A 665 1.77 -32.14 14.63
N PRO A 666 0.80 -32.12 13.70
CA PRO A 666 -0.39 -31.24 13.79
C PRO A 666 -1.30 -31.51 15.00
N LEU A 667 -1.16 -32.66 15.67
CA LEU A 667 -1.95 -33.05 16.85
C LEU A 667 -1.26 -32.74 18.18
N ARG A 668 -0.09 -32.07 18.16
CA ARG A 668 0.72 -31.81 19.35
C ARG A 668 1.14 -30.35 19.38
N ALA A 669 1.34 -29.80 20.58
CA ALA A 669 1.99 -28.50 20.70
C ALA A 669 3.42 -28.60 20.13
N LEU A 670 3.91 -27.53 19.52
CA LEU A 670 5.24 -27.53 18.90
C LEU A 670 6.30 -27.93 19.95
N PRO A 671 7.31 -28.75 19.61
CA PRO A 671 8.45 -28.91 20.50
C PRO A 671 9.10 -27.54 20.73
N TRP A 672 9.55 -27.23 21.95
CA TRP A 672 10.16 -25.93 22.26
C TRP A 672 11.37 -26.07 23.18
N SER A 673 12.54 -26.28 22.58
CA SER A 673 13.84 -26.19 23.25
C SER A 673 14.94 -25.85 22.24
N GLN A 674 15.87 -24.98 22.63
CA GLN A 674 17.05 -24.64 21.83
C GLN A 674 17.94 -25.88 21.52
N THR A 675 17.90 -26.91 22.36
CA THR A 675 18.64 -28.17 22.16
C THR A 675 17.89 -29.24 21.37
N GLN A 676 16.59 -29.04 21.08
CA GLN A 676 15.76 -30.01 20.34
C GLN A 676 15.31 -29.50 18.96
N ASN A 677 15.30 -28.18 18.74
CA ASN A 677 14.81 -27.55 17.52
C ASN A 677 15.91 -26.91 16.67
N THR A 678 17.07 -27.56 16.53
CA THR A 678 18.12 -27.09 15.61
C THR A 678 17.62 -26.91 14.18
N TRP A 679 16.61 -27.69 13.79
CA TRP A 679 15.94 -27.59 12.49
C TRP A 679 15.20 -26.25 12.26
N LEU A 680 14.76 -25.53 13.30
CA LEU A 680 14.22 -24.16 13.15
C LEU A 680 15.34 -23.21 12.72
N LEU A 681 16.50 -23.30 13.37
CA LEU A 681 17.69 -22.48 13.09
C LEU A 681 18.37 -22.84 11.75
N GLN A 682 17.85 -23.86 11.05
CA GLN A 682 18.30 -24.34 9.74
C GLN A 682 17.26 -24.10 8.64
N GLY A 683 16.13 -23.44 8.96
CA GLY A 683 15.12 -23.09 7.97
C GLY A 683 15.51 -21.88 7.11
N VAL A 684 14.85 -21.71 5.98
CA VAL A 684 14.95 -20.52 5.13
C VAL A 684 13.93 -19.47 5.56
N ALA A 685 14.41 -18.23 5.66
CA ALA A 685 13.61 -17.04 5.89
C ALA A 685 12.60 -16.81 4.75
N ARG A 686 11.34 -16.60 5.11
CA ARG A 686 10.23 -16.36 4.18
C ARG A 686 10.17 -14.92 3.68
N GLU A 687 10.83 -13.97 4.32
CA GLU A 687 10.95 -12.63 3.76
C GLU A 687 11.53 -12.61 2.34
N TYR A 688 11.18 -11.57 1.57
CA TYR A 688 11.87 -11.24 0.32
C TYR A 688 13.29 -10.67 0.54
N TYR A 689 13.63 -10.25 1.77
CA TYR A 689 14.92 -9.68 2.17
C TYR A 689 15.44 -10.34 3.46
N GLU A 690 16.76 -10.40 3.66
CA GLU A 690 17.31 -10.97 4.90
C GLU A 690 17.06 -10.04 6.09
N VAL A 691 16.34 -10.53 7.10
CA VAL A 691 16.20 -9.88 8.41
C VAL A 691 17.29 -10.43 9.36
N PRO A 692 17.99 -9.58 10.14
CA PRO A 692 18.87 -10.07 11.19
C PRO A 692 18.09 -10.86 12.24
N PHE A 693 18.34 -12.18 12.32
CA PHE A 693 17.69 -13.04 13.31
C PHE A 693 17.92 -12.54 14.74
N ARG A 694 16.84 -12.46 15.54
CA ARG A 694 16.97 -12.25 16.98
C ARG A 694 17.68 -13.45 17.61
N THR A 695 18.80 -13.20 18.28
CA THR A 695 19.59 -14.23 18.99
C THR A 695 18.86 -14.81 20.21
N SER A 696 17.76 -14.17 20.64
CA SER A 696 16.83 -14.64 21.65
C SER A 696 15.42 -14.79 21.07
N LEU A 697 15.00 -16.04 20.86
CA LEU A 697 13.58 -16.41 20.85
C LEU A 697 13.14 -16.52 22.32
N ASN A 698 12.10 -15.79 22.74
CA ASN A 698 11.66 -15.80 24.14
C ASN A 698 10.92 -17.09 24.52
N ASN A 699 11.16 -17.55 25.75
CA ASN A 699 10.53 -18.74 26.32
C ASN A 699 9.04 -18.47 26.64
N TRP A 700 8.15 -18.83 25.72
CA TRP A 700 6.70 -18.94 25.99
C TRP A 700 6.24 -20.35 25.64
N PRO A 701 5.21 -20.92 26.32
CA PRO A 701 4.68 -22.23 25.96
C PRO A 701 4.30 -22.29 24.47
N PRO A 702 4.64 -23.41 23.79
CA PRO A 702 4.39 -23.55 22.37
C PRO A 702 2.88 -23.49 22.05
N PRO A 703 2.50 -22.95 20.88
CA PRO A 703 1.10 -22.90 20.46
C PRO A 703 0.53 -24.33 20.41
N ALA A 704 -0.56 -24.52 21.13
CA ALA A 704 -1.29 -25.78 21.16
C ALA A 704 -2.07 -25.99 19.84
N PRO A 705 -2.32 -27.25 19.45
CA PRO A 705 -3.26 -27.56 18.38
C PRO A 705 -4.66 -27.04 18.72
N ASN A 706 -5.23 -26.25 17.80
CA ASN A 706 -6.64 -25.87 17.81
C ASN A 706 -7.49 -27.09 17.43
N PHE A 707 -8.71 -27.19 17.96
CA PHE A 707 -9.63 -28.27 17.65
C PHE A 707 -9.92 -28.37 16.13
N SER A 708 -9.87 -27.24 15.41
CA SER A 708 -9.94 -27.12 13.96
C SER A 708 -8.99 -28.03 13.18
N VAL A 709 -7.85 -28.46 13.75
CA VAL A 709 -6.88 -29.31 13.05
C VAL A 709 -7.45 -30.66 12.62
N LEU A 710 -8.54 -31.12 13.25
CA LEU A 710 -9.25 -32.32 12.81
C LEU A 710 -9.99 -32.12 11.47
N TYR A 711 -10.42 -30.89 11.17
CA TYR A 711 -10.91 -30.51 9.85
C TYR A 711 -9.76 -30.46 8.83
N ALA A 712 -8.61 -29.91 9.21
CA ALA A 712 -7.41 -29.88 8.35
C ALA A 712 -6.94 -31.29 7.97
N LEU A 713 -6.94 -32.22 8.93
CA LEU A 713 -6.61 -33.64 8.72
C LEU A 713 -7.63 -34.36 7.82
N TRP A 714 -8.93 -34.09 8.00
CA TRP A 714 -9.97 -34.59 7.10
C TRP A 714 -9.76 -34.07 5.67
N LEU A 715 -9.63 -32.75 5.50
CA LEU A 715 -9.52 -32.11 4.19
C LEU A 715 -8.26 -32.58 3.45
N TRP A 716 -7.14 -32.72 4.16
CA TRP A 716 -5.91 -33.29 3.61
C TRP A 716 -6.13 -34.71 3.12
N SER A 717 -6.66 -35.59 3.97
CA SER A 717 -6.84 -37.01 3.63
C SER A 717 -7.83 -37.20 2.48
N LYS A 718 -8.90 -36.39 2.43
CA LYS A 718 -9.84 -36.29 1.31
C LYS A 718 -9.12 -35.86 0.02
N ASN A 719 -8.55 -34.65 0.00
CA ASN A 719 -8.08 -34.04 -1.24
C ASN A 719 -6.82 -34.71 -1.81
N THR A 720 -6.03 -35.37 -0.95
CA THR A 720 -4.84 -36.12 -1.38
C THR A 720 -5.09 -37.62 -1.61
N GLY A 721 -6.21 -38.16 -1.11
CA GLY A 721 -6.49 -39.60 -1.03
C GLY A 721 -5.66 -40.35 0.04
N ASP A 722 -4.80 -39.67 0.80
CA ASP A 722 -3.92 -40.30 1.79
C ASP A 722 -4.52 -40.29 3.20
N TRP A 723 -5.13 -41.41 3.57
CA TRP A 723 -5.71 -41.65 4.89
C TRP A 723 -4.72 -42.26 5.90
N SER A 724 -3.48 -42.56 5.47
CA SER A 724 -2.52 -43.33 6.28
C SER A 724 -2.14 -42.65 7.58
N TYR A 725 -1.96 -41.31 7.57
CA TYR A 725 -1.68 -40.52 8.76
C TYR A 725 -2.81 -40.61 9.78
N ALA A 726 -4.06 -40.50 9.34
CA ALA A 726 -5.24 -40.54 10.20
C ALA A 726 -5.51 -41.95 10.74
N GLN A 727 -5.32 -42.98 9.92
CA GLN A 727 -5.42 -44.39 10.32
C GLN A 727 -4.38 -44.74 11.40
N ALA A 728 -3.10 -44.44 11.14
CA ALA A 728 -2.00 -44.76 12.04
C ALA A 728 -2.05 -44.00 13.38
N ARG A 729 -2.79 -42.89 13.46
CA ARG A 729 -2.92 -42.05 14.66
C ARG A 729 -4.36 -41.93 15.17
N TRP A 730 -5.26 -42.86 14.84
CA TRP A 730 -6.67 -42.75 15.23
C TRP A 730 -6.87 -42.68 16.75
N SER A 731 -6.04 -43.36 17.54
CA SER A 731 -6.03 -43.26 19.01
C SER A 731 -5.65 -41.85 19.51
N GLU A 732 -4.66 -41.22 18.90
CA GLU A 732 -4.21 -39.85 19.21
C GLU A 732 -5.28 -38.81 18.83
N ILE A 733 -5.85 -38.95 17.63
CA ILE A 733 -6.98 -38.12 17.14
C ILE A 733 -8.17 -38.21 18.10
N LYS A 734 -8.51 -39.41 18.59
CA LYS A 734 -9.59 -39.60 19.56
C LYS A 734 -9.26 -39.06 20.94
N SER A 735 -8.02 -39.19 21.40
CA SER A 735 -7.60 -38.58 22.67
C SER A 735 -7.78 -37.05 22.60
N PHE A 736 -7.30 -36.44 21.51
CA PHE A 736 -7.44 -35.01 21.25
C PHE A 736 -8.91 -34.58 21.15
N PHE A 737 -9.73 -35.22 20.31
CA PHE A 737 -11.17 -34.93 20.21
C PHE A 737 -11.89 -34.97 21.57
N ASN A 738 -11.60 -35.98 22.41
CA ASN A 738 -12.23 -36.11 23.72
C ASN A 738 -11.87 -34.97 24.70
N SER A 739 -10.74 -34.27 24.51
CA SER A 739 -10.38 -33.09 25.32
C SER A 739 -11.17 -31.83 24.96
N TYR A 740 -11.70 -31.71 23.73
CA TYR A 740 -12.34 -30.47 23.23
C TYR A 740 -13.84 -30.60 22.93
N LYS A 741 -14.38 -31.81 22.72
CA LYS A 741 -15.77 -32.06 22.27
C LYS A 741 -16.92 -31.54 23.16
N ASN A 742 -16.61 -30.93 24.30
CA ASN A 742 -17.58 -30.31 25.22
C ASN A 742 -17.35 -28.79 25.38
N SER A 743 -16.43 -28.18 24.62
CA SER A 743 -16.02 -26.77 24.75
C SER A 743 -15.98 -26.10 23.38
N TYR A 744 -17.01 -25.30 23.08
CA TYR A 744 -17.13 -24.51 21.85
C TYR A 744 -16.99 -23.04 22.21
N LEU A 745 -15.81 -22.48 21.95
CA LEU A 745 -15.46 -21.09 22.25
C LEU A 745 -15.46 -20.25 20.96
N TYR A 746 -15.04 -20.84 19.85
CA TYR A 746 -14.91 -20.20 18.54
C TYR A 746 -15.55 -21.04 17.45
N TYR A 747 -15.87 -20.40 16.32
CA TYR A 747 -16.44 -21.09 15.15
C TYR A 747 -15.49 -22.17 14.55
N ALA A 748 -14.18 -22.00 14.75
CA ALA A 748 -13.16 -23.00 14.44
C ALA A 748 -13.30 -24.32 15.24
N ASP A 749 -13.80 -24.28 16.48
CA ASP A 749 -14.02 -25.49 17.31
C ASP A 749 -15.11 -26.39 16.70
N ILE A 750 -16.14 -25.76 16.13
CA ILE A 750 -17.26 -26.45 15.47
C ILE A 750 -16.75 -27.14 14.19
N ALA A 751 -15.89 -26.49 13.42
CA ALA A 751 -15.20 -27.11 12.29
C ALA A 751 -14.37 -28.33 12.73
N GLY A 752 -13.68 -28.25 13.88
CA GLY A 752 -12.95 -29.36 14.48
C GLY A 752 -13.82 -30.60 14.76
N ALA A 753 -14.99 -30.40 15.38
CA ALA A 753 -15.94 -31.48 15.62
C ALA A 753 -16.51 -32.09 14.32
N ILE A 754 -16.81 -31.26 13.31
CA ILE A 754 -17.21 -31.71 11.97
C ILE A 754 -16.10 -32.54 11.31
N GLY A 755 -14.85 -32.07 11.37
CA GLY A 755 -13.68 -32.78 10.85
C GLY A 755 -13.51 -34.17 11.48
N PHE A 756 -13.65 -34.27 12.81
CA PHE A 756 -13.63 -35.56 13.51
C PHE A 756 -14.75 -36.50 13.04
N ALA A 757 -15.98 -36.01 12.89
CA ALA A 757 -17.10 -36.80 12.37
C ALA A 757 -16.80 -37.33 10.95
N ARG A 758 -16.28 -36.48 10.06
CA ARG A 758 -15.94 -36.89 8.68
C ARG A 758 -14.78 -37.89 8.62
N LEU A 759 -13.75 -37.73 9.47
CA LEU A 759 -12.70 -38.75 9.65
C LEU A 759 -13.29 -40.10 10.10
N ALA A 760 -14.10 -40.09 11.17
CA ALA A 760 -14.68 -41.32 11.73
C ALA A 760 -15.61 -42.05 10.74
N SER A 761 -16.38 -41.29 9.96
CA SER A 761 -17.22 -41.82 8.87
C SER A 761 -16.37 -42.56 7.83
N GLN A 762 -15.31 -41.93 7.31
CA GLN A 762 -14.43 -42.54 6.30
C GLN A 762 -13.65 -43.75 6.84
N LEU A 763 -13.31 -43.76 8.14
CA LEU A 763 -12.62 -44.87 8.79
C LEU A 763 -13.57 -45.99 9.26
N GLY A 764 -14.87 -45.88 9.00
CA GLY A 764 -15.86 -46.91 9.32
C GLY A 764 -16.16 -47.07 10.82
N THR A 765 -15.76 -46.10 11.65
CA THR A 765 -15.83 -46.21 13.12
C THR A 765 -17.15 -45.66 13.65
N SER A 766 -18.25 -46.39 13.43
CA SER A 766 -19.63 -45.92 13.65
C SER A 766 -19.90 -45.28 15.01
N ALA A 767 -19.32 -45.79 16.11
CA ALA A 767 -19.49 -45.20 17.45
C ALA A 767 -18.73 -43.87 17.61
N ASP A 768 -17.52 -43.78 17.04
CA ASP A 768 -16.74 -42.54 17.01
C ASP A 768 -17.47 -41.49 16.12
N TYR A 769 -18.03 -41.91 14.98
CA TYR A 769 -18.83 -41.07 14.09
C TYR A 769 -20.04 -40.47 14.80
N GLN A 770 -20.82 -41.28 15.51
CA GLN A 770 -21.98 -40.77 16.27
C GLN A 770 -21.56 -39.79 17.37
N SER A 771 -20.45 -40.02 18.08
CA SER A 771 -19.93 -39.05 19.04
C SER A 771 -19.47 -37.75 18.36
N GLY A 772 -18.92 -37.82 17.15
CA GLY A 772 -18.53 -36.65 16.34
C GLY A 772 -19.73 -35.85 15.86
N VAL A 773 -20.77 -36.51 15.36
CA VAL A 773 -22.04 -35.88 14.95
C VAL A 773 -22.71 -35.20 16.15
N GLN A 774 -22.78 -35.85 17.31
CA GLN A 774 -23.33 -35.25 18.53
C GLN A 774 -22.55 -34.01 18.99
N ALA A 775 -21.22 -34.06 18.93
CA ALA A 775 -20.34 -32.94 19.23
C ALA A 775 -20.58 -31.76 18.26
N ALA A 776 -20.55 -32.03 16.95
CA ALA A 776 -20.79 -31.01 15.93
C ALA A 776 -22.20 -30.40 16.02
N LEU A 777 -23.25 -31.20 16.28
CA LEU A 777 -24.60 -30.70 16.55
C LEU A 777 -24.65 -29.77 17.77
N ALA A 778 -24.00 -30.14 18.88
CA ALA A 778 -23.94 -29.29 20.08
C ALA A 778 -23.19 -27.98 19.82
N GLY A 779 -22.08 -28.03 19.08
CA GLY A 779 -21.33 -26.85 18.66
C GLY A 779 -22.14 -25.93 17.75
N LEU A 780 -22.78 -26.46 16.71
CA LEU A 780 -23.66 -25.71 15.80
C LEU A 780 -24.84 -25.09 16.56
N GLN A 781 -25.48 -25.85 17.47
CA GLN A 781 -26.61 -25.37 18.27
C GLN A 781 -26.22 -24.21 19.20
N ALA A 782 -25.01 -24.20 19.75
CA ALA A 782 -24.47 -23.05 20.47
C ALA A 782 -24.13 -21.90 19.51
N GLY A 783 -23.53 -22.22 18.36
CA GLY A 783 -23.09 -21.29 17.31
C GLY A 783 -24.20 -20.43 16.69
N VAL A 784 -25.48 -20.81 16.84
CA VAL A 784 -26.64 -19.98 16.45
C VAL A 784 -26.63 -18.65 17.21
N ASN A 785 -26.19 -18.62 18.47
CA ASN A 785 -26.07 -17.39 19.24
C ASN A 785 -24.77 -16.64 18.91
N PHE A 786 -24.78 -15.98 17.75
CA PHE A 786 -23.64 -15.18 17.27
C PHE A 786 -23.15 -14.15 18.30
N GLN A 787 -24.05 -13.51 19.06
CA GLN A 787 -23.66 -12.50 20.04
C GLN A 787 -22.82 -13.08 21.19
N THR A 788 -23.02 -14.35 21.58
CA THR A 788 -22.15 -15.04 22.55
C THR A 788 -20.74 -15.25 22.00
N PHE A 789 -20.60 -15.73 20.76
CA PHE A 789 -19.30 -15.96 20.13
C PHE A 789 -18.56 -14.65 19.84
N LYS A 790 -19.29 -13.64 19.34
CA LYS A 790 -18.80 -12.26 19.17
C LYS A 790 -18.32 -11.67 20.49
N SER A 791 -19.15 -11.59 21.53
CA SER A 791 -18.75 -10.99 22.82
C SER A 791 -17.66 -11.76 23.53
N ARG A 792 -17.48 -13.06 23.27
CA ARG A 792 -16.30 -13.80 23.68
C ARG A 792 -15.07 -13.29 22.94
N ALA A 793 -15.06 -13.33 21.61
CA ALA A 793 -13.92 -12.93 20.80
C ALA A 793 -13.54 -11.44 20.98
N GLU A 794 -14.51 -10.55 21.19
CA GLU A 794 -14.31 -9.13 21.53
C GLU A 794 -13.74 -8.92 22.95
N ASN A 795 -13.87 -9.90 23.86
CA ASN A 795 -13.23 -9.88 25.17
C ASN A 795 -11.84 -10.53 25.18
N ASP A 796 -11.67 -11.61 24.42
CA ASP A 796 -10.44 -12.40 24.36
C ASP A 796 -9.37 -11.74 23.45
N TYR A 797 -9.77 -10.91 22.47
CA TYR A 797 -8.89 -10.21 21.51
C TYR A 797 -9.12 -8.68 21.49
N LYS A 798 -9.00 -8.03 22.65
CA LYS A 798 -9.12 -6.56 22.80
C LYS A 798 -8.01 -5.81 22.07
N ASP A 799 -8.26 -4.54 21.74
CA ASP A 799 -7.20 -3.65 21.24
C ASP A 799 -6.25 -3.17 22.35
N PHE A 800 -5.26 -2.36 21.94
CA PHE A 800 -4.27 -1.79 22.85
C PHE A 800 -4.91 -1.03 24.03
N TRP A 801 -6.02 -0.35 23.78
CA TRP A 801 -6.73 0.46 24.77
C TRP A 801 -7.65 -0.37 25.67
N GLY A 802 -7.67 -1.70 25.52
CA GLY A 802 -8.57 -2.60 26.22
C GLY A 802 -10.02 -2.54 25.71
N ASN A 803 -10.27 -1.89 24.57
CA ASN A 803 -11.62 -1.79 24.01
C ASN A 803 -11.97 -3.05 23.19
N PRO A 804 -13.27 -3.45 23.17
CA PRO A 804 -13.80 -4.45 22.25
C PRO A 804 -13.91 -3.93 20.80
N ASN A 805 -13.67 -2.63 20.58
CA ASN A 805 -13.78 -1.94 19.29
C ASN A 805 -12.63 -2.26 18.33
N GLY A 806 -11.74 -3.18 18.71
CA GLY A 806 -10.44 -3.35 18.09
C GLY A 806 -10.46 -3.68 16.60
N TRP A 807 -9.32 -3.38 15.98
CA TRP A 807 -9.01 -3.49 14.56
C TRP A 807 -8.87 -4.95 14.05
N ASN A 808 -9.68 -5.85 14.59
CA ASN A 808 -9.68 -7.28 14.30
C ASN A 808 -11.13 -7.76 14.09
N VAL A 809 -11.31 -8.81 13.28
CA VAL A 809 -12.58 -9.55 13.20
C VAL A 809 -12.36 -10.99 13.70
N PRO A 810 -12.04 -11.18 15.00
CA PRO A 810 -11.50 -12.43 15.56
C PRO A 810 -12.54 -13.56 15.61
N VAL A 811 -13.83 -13.22 15.64
CA VAL A 811 -14.94 -14.18 15.59
C VAL A 811 -14.95 -15.01 14.30
N PHE A 812 -14.27 -14.56 13.24
CA PHE A 812 -14.12 -15.29 11.97
C PHE A 812 -12.71 -15.91 11.78
N PHE A 813 -11.90 -16.05 12.84
CA PHE A 813 -10.65 -16.81 12.77
C PHE A 813 -10.90 -18.31 12.56
N GLY A 814 -10.14 -18.92 11.65
CA GLY A 814 -10.28 -20.34 11.30
C GLY A 814 -11.60 -20.69 10.57
N LEU A 815 -12.20 -19.71 9.88
CA LEU A 815 -13.49 -19.88 9.21
C LEU A 815 -13.39 -20.84 8.00
N THR A 816 -14.02 -22.01 8.11
CA THR A 816 -14.21 -22.93 6.99
C THR A 816 -15.46 -22.58 6.17
N PRO A 817 -15.54 -22.99 4.88
CA PRO A 817 -16.67 -22.68 4.02
C PRO A 817 -18.04 -23.07 4.59
N GLU A 818 -18.17 -24.26 5.20
CA GLU A 818 -19.43 -24.73 5.80
C GLU A 818 -19.86 -23.89 6.99
N ILE A 819 -18.91 -23.41 7.79
CA ILE A 819 -19.21 -22.56 8.95
C ILE A 819 -19.55 -21.14 8.51
N GLY A 820 -18.98 -20.65 7.40
CA GLY A 820 -19.43 -19.41 6.77
C GLY A 820 -20.88 -19.52 6.25
N LEU A 821 -21.22 -20.62 5.58
CA LEU A 821 -22.60 -20.88 5.15
C LEU A 821 -23.56 -20.97 6.34
N PHE A 822 -23.16 -21.69 7.40
CA PHE A 822 -23.92 -21.76 8.65
C PHE A 822 -24.15 -20.36 9.25
N LEU A 823 -23.13 -19.51 9.28
CA LEU A 823 -23.26 -18.14 9.78
C LEU A 823 -24.28 -17.33 8.96
N ARG A 824 -24.29 -17.46 7.63
CA ARG A 824 -25.32 -16.85 6.77
C ARG A 824 -26.71 -17.42 7.04
N GLU A 825 -26.85 -18.75 6.97
CA GLU A 825 -28.14 -19.44 6.99
C GLU A 825 -28.77 -19.54 8.39
N GLN A 826 -28.04 -19.32 9.50
CA GLN A 826 -28.52 -19.58 10.87
C GLN A 826 -28.40 -18.41 11.86
N THR A 827 -27.69 -17.31 11.55
CA THR A 827 -27.57 -16.17 12.50
C THR A 827 -28.57 -15.03 12.25
N SER A 828 -29.56 -15.23 11.38
CA SER A 828 -30.57 -14.22 11.00
C SER A 828 -29.94 -12.88 10.58
N GLY A 829 -28.86 -12.94 9.79
CA GLY A 829 -28.12 -11.76 9.32
C GLY A 829 -27.22 -11.10 10.36
N ALA A 830 -27.11 -11.60 11.61
CA ALA A 830 -26.32 -10.96 12.65
C ALA A 830 -24.80 -11.01 12.39
N ALA A 831 -24.29 -12.11 11.82
CA ALA A 831 -22.87 -12.23 11.45
C ALA A 831 -22.49 -11.31 10.27
N GLU A 832 -23.37 -11.23 9.28
CA GLU A 832 -23.27 -10.35 8.11
C GLU A 832 -23.35 -8.87 8.51
N SER A 833 -24.35 -8.49 9.30
CA SER A 833 -24.48 -7.13 9.86
C SER A 833 -23.24 -6.72 10.67
N TYR A 834 -22.65 -7.65 11.42
CA TYR A 834 -21.39 -7.39 12.13
C TYR A 834 -20.21 -7.20 11.18
N LEU A 835 -20.07 -8.02 10.13
CA LEU A 835 -19.02 -7.88 9.12
C LEU A 835 -19.09 -6.50 8.44
N LEU A 836 -20.25 -6.16 7.90
CA LEU A 836 -20.49 -4.91 7.16
C LEU A 836 -20.34 -3.68 8.07
N SER A 837 -20.68 -3.77 9.37
CA SER A 837 -20.43 -2.70 10.35
C SER A 837 -18.95 -2.35 10.58
N LYS A 838 -18.00 -3.16 10.06
CA LYS A 838 -16.56 -2.88 10.09
C LYS A 838 -16.06 -2.20 8.80
N GLU A 839 -16.94 -1.82 7.86
CA GLU A 839 -16.59 -1.27 6.55
C GLU A 839 -16.96 0.23 6.42
N ASN A 840 -16.48 0.89 5.37
CA ASN A 840 -16.81 2.30 5.10
C ASN A 840 -16.74 2.63 3.60
N GLY A 841 -16.90 3.91 3.23
CA GLY A 841 -16.84 4.39 1.85
C GLY A 841 -15.48 4.28 1.13
N GLU A 842 -14.44 3.69 1.75
CA GLU A 842 -13.21 3.27 1.05
C GLU A 842 -13.29 1.80 0.58
N GLY A 843 -14.36 1.07 0.94
CA GLY A 843 -14.50 -0.39 0.87
C GLY A 843 -14.20 -1.05 2.22
N MET A 844 -13.68 -2.28 2.20
CA MET A 844 -12.94 -2.76 3.38
C MET A 844 -11.71 -1.88 3.57
N ARG A 845 -11.59 -1.26 4.74
CA ARG A 845 -10.34 -0.59 5.19
C ARG A 845 -9.14 -1.56 5.23
N TRP A 846 -9.40 -2.87 5.14
CA TRP A 846 -8.56 -3.94 5.66
C TRP A 846 -7.55 -4.57 4.66
N TRP A 847 -7.53 -4.17 3.38
CA TRP A 847 -6.62 -4.74 2.36
C TRP A 847 -5.28 -4.01 2.16
N TYR A 848 -4.90 -3.08 3.05
CA TYR A 848 -3.62 -2.35 2.95
C TYR A 848 -2.42 -3.17 3.48
N LEU A 849 -2.19 -4.36 2.90
CA LEU A 849 -1.04 -5.22 3.21
C LEU A 849 0.30 -4.68 2.67
N THR A 850 0.64 -3.43 2.93
CA THR A 850 1.89 -2.79 2.45
C THR A 850 2.90 -2.45 3.54
N ARG A 851 2.68 -2.90 4.79
CA ARG A 851 3.65 -2.75 5.89
C ARG A 851 4.23 -4.09 6.33
N ALA A 852 5.37 -4.42 5.76
CA ALA A 852 6.16 -5.60 6.12
C ALA A 852 6.97 -5.35 7.42
N GLY A 853 6.28 -5.09 8.53
CA GLY A 853 6.89 -5.01 9.85
C GLY A 853 6.14 -4.15 10.86
N MET A 854 5.61 -4.83 11.88
CA MET A 854 5.44 -4.39 13.28
C MET A 854 6.06 -3.02 13.63
N HIS A 855 5.38 -2.16 14.39
CA HIS A 855 4.87 -2.46 15.74
C HIS A 855 3.36 -2.20 15.92
N ALA A 856 2.80 -2.72 17.02
CA ALA A 856 1.42 -2.46 17.44
C ALA A 856 1.42 -1.81 18.84
N GLU A 857 1.51 -0.48 18.85
CA GLU A 857 1.48 0.41 20.01
C GLU A 857 0.60 1.63 19.66
N PRO A 858 0.14 2.45 20.63
CA PRO A 858 -1.03 3.29 20.46
C PRO A 858 -0.79 4.57 19.64
N GLY A 859 -1.78 4.92 18.81
CA GLY A 859 -1.85 6.18 18.05
C GLY A 859 -1.42 6.05 16.59
N GLU A 860 -2.02 6.87 15.73
CA GLU A 860 -1.57 7.29 14.39
C GLU A 860 -0.81 6.22 13.57
N THR A 861 -1.37 5.01 13.55
CA THR A 861 -0.84 3.87 12.81
C THR A 861 -1.97 3.01 12.27
N SER A 862 -2.35 3.21 11.00
CA SER A 862 -3.26 2.35 10.23
C SER A 862 -2.62 0.98 9.90
N TYR A 863 -2.16 0.26 10.92
CA TYR A 863 -1.67 -1.11 10.80
C TYR A 863 -2.79 -2.09 11.14
N LEU A 864 -3.05 -3.01 10.21
CA LEU A 864 -4.09 -4.01 10.34
C LEU A 864 -3.43 -5.37 10.30
N LEU A 865 -3.71 -6.20 11.31
CA LEU A 865 -3.04 -7.47 11.45
C LEU A 865 -3.32 -8.35 10.21
N PRO A 866 -2.28 -9.01 9.65
CA PRO A 866 -2.38 -10.20 8.81
C PRO A 866 -3.69 -10.99 8.88
N THR A 867 -4.06 -11.37 10.10
CA THR A 867 -5.16 -12.28 10.42
C THR A 867 -6.52 -11.58 10.38
N ALA A 868 -6.59 -10.28 10.64
CA ALA A 868 -7.82 -9.48 10.46
C ALA A 868 -8.15 -9.31 8.97
N ALA A 869 -7.17 -8.93 8.15
CA ALA A 869 -7.34 -8.81 6.70
C ALA A 869 -7.72 -10.15 6.04
N TRP A 870 -7.20 -11.26 6.57
CA TRP A 870 -7.54 -12.62 6.16
C TRP A 870 -8.95 -13.05 6.61
N SER A 871 -9.30 -12.89 7.89
CA SER A 871 -10.61 -13.34 8.39
C SER A 871 -11.77 -12.53 7.82
N HIS A 872 -11.58 -11.22 7.59
CA HIS A 872 -12.56 -10.37 6.90
C HIS A 872 -12.73 -10.81 5.43
N PHE A 873 -11.65 -11.17 4.72
CA PHE A 873 -11.73 -11.72 3.37
C PHE A 873 -12.48 -13.06 3.32
N LEU A 874 -12.14 -14.02 4.20
CA LEU A 874 -12.84 -15.31 4.25
C LEU A 874 -14.31 -15.15 4.66
N ALA A 875 -14.63 -14.22 5.55
CA ALA A 875 -16.01 -13.91 5.93
C ALA A 875 -16.82 -13.36 4.75
N HIS A 876 -16.25 -12.53 3.88
CA HIS A 876 -16.92 -12.15 2.63
C HIS A 876 -17.07 -13.30 1.64
N ALA A 877 -16.06 -14.17 1.53
CA ALA A 877 -16.11 -15.32 0.65
C ALA A 877 -17.16 -16.36 1.07
N TYR A 878 -17.36 -16.57 2.38
CA TYR A 878 -18.16 -17.69 2.89
C TYR A 878 -19.45 -17.29 3.64
N ILE A 879 -19.50 -16.11 4.29
CA ILE A 879 -20.72 -15.60 4.93
C ILE A 879 -21.54 -14.81 3.92
N ILE A 880 -21.01 -13.72 3.37
CA ILE A 880 -21.74 -12.94 2.35
C ILE A 880 -21.90 -13.80 1.08
N GLY A 881 -20.82 -14.44 0.63
CA GLY A 881 -20.79 -15.30 -0.56
C GLY A 881 -20.39 -14.54 -1.82
N ASN A 882 -19.48 -13.58 -1.69
CA ASN A 882 -19.07 -12.68 -2.77
C ASN A 882 -18.52 -13.45 -3.97
N ASN A 883 -18.89 -13.01 -5.17
CA ASN A 883 -18.42 -13.61 -6.41
C ASN A 883 -16.91 -13.42 -6.62
N GLN A 884 -16.35 -14.25 -7.50
CA GLN A 884 -14.95 -14.28 -7.87
C GLN A 884 -14.48 -12.93 -8.41
N SER A 885 -15.31 -12.25 -9.21
CA SER A 885 -15.02 -10.88 -9.65
C SER A 885 -14.67 -9.98 -8.46
N THR A 886 -15.56 -9.86 -7.46
CA THR A 886 -15.33 -8.98 -6.31
C THR A 886 -14.17 -9.46 -5.43
N LEU A 887 -14.10 -10.75 -5.09
CA LEU A 887 -12.98 -11.26 -4.28
C LEU A 887 -11.62 -11.04 -4.98
N THR A 888 -11.55 -11.16 -6.31
CA THR A 888 -10.31 -10.90 -7.08
C THR A 888 -9.83 -9.45 -6.97
N ARG A 889 -10.75 -8.48 -6.80
CA ARG A 889 -10.38 -7.07 -6.54
C ARG A 889 -9.65 -6.90 -5.21
N TRP A 890 -9.89 -7.82 -4.29
CA TRP A 890 -9.56 -7.74 -2.88
C TRP A 890 -8.38 -8.64 -2.48
N ILE A 891 -7.95 -9.55 -3.38
CA ILE A 891 -6.71 -10.31 -3.22
C ILE A 891 -5.56 -9.31 -3.11
N ASP A 892 -4.83 -9.43 -2.02
CA ASP A 892 -3.67 -8.62 -1.67
C ASP A 892 -2.37 -9.41 -1.90
N ARG A 893 -1.23 -8.74 -1.69
CA ARG A 893 0.09 -9.35 -1.91
C ARG A 893 0.45 -10.31 -0.76
N PRO A 894 1.15 -11.44 -1.03
CA PRO A 894 1.93 -12.14 -0.02
C PRO A 894 2.91 -11.19 0.68
N TRP A 895 3.09 -11.26 2.00
CA TRP A 895 4.21 -10.53 2.65
C TRP A 895 5.57 -11.18 2.39
N GLY A 896 5.56 -12.48 2.08
CA GLY A 896 6.76 -13.29 1.90
C GLY A 896 6.48 -14.56 1.10
N LYS A 897 7.56 -15.31 0.87
CA LYS A 897 7.58 -16.62 0.23
C LYS A 897 6.57 -17.55 0.90
N GLY A 898 5.57 -18.00 0.14
CA GLY A 898 4.61 -18.98 0.60
C GLY A 898 3.69 -18.49 1.73
N ASP A 899 3.26 -17.23 1.71
CA ASP A 899 2.24 -16.69 2.62
C ASP A 899 0.98 -17.58 2.61
N LEU A 900 0.63 -18.14 3.78
CA LEU A 900 -0.47 -19.10 3.89
C LEU A 900 -1.83 -18.42 3.71
N TYR A 901 -1.97 -17.19 4.21
CA TYR A 901 -3.24 -16.47 4.12
C TYR A 901 -3.48 -15.97 2.70
N ALA A 902 -2.44 -15.53 1.98
CA ALA A 902 -2.55 -15.21 0.55
C ALA A 902 -2.97 -16.43 -0.27
N ILE A 903 -2.44 -17.62 0.04
CA ILE A 903 -2.85 -18.89 -0.59
C ILE A 903 -4.32 -19.21 -0.29
N GLN A 904 -4.79 -19.04 0.95
CA GLN A 904 -6.20 -19.28 1.28
C GLN A 904 -7.15 -18.28 0.61
N LYS A 905 -6.77 -16.99 0.53
CA LYS A 905 -7.53 -15.96 -0.22
C LYS A 905 -7.64 -16.33 -1.72
N LEU A 906 -6.54 -16.79 -2.31
CA LEU A 906 -6.51 -17.28 -3.70
C LEU A 906 -7.47 -18.47 -3.88
N VAL A 907 -7.44 -19.48 -2.99
CA VAL A 907 -8.36 -20.62 -3.08
C VAL A 907 -9.82 -20.21 -2.90
N ALA A 908 -10.13 -19.34 -1.93
CA ALA A 908 -11.48 -18.84 -1.70
C ALA A 908 -12.03 -18.08 -2.93
N ALA A 909 -11.20 -17.25 -3.58
CA ALA A 909 -11.58 -16.58 -4.83
C ALA A 909 -11.72 -17.54 -6.03
N ILE A 910 -10.95 -18.63 -6.08
CA ILE A 910 -11.10 -19.69 -7.09
C ILE A 910 -12.41 -20.47 -6.88
N GLN A 911 -12.83 -20.67 -5.63
CA GLN A 911 -14.05 -21.41 -5.26
C GLN A 911 -15.34 -20.59 -5.40
N ALA A 912 -15.26 -19.26 -5.30
CA ALA A 912 -16.41 -18.38 -5.45
C ALA A 912 -17.06 -18.49 -6.84
N ALA A 913 -18.38 -18.26 -6.90
CA ALA A 913 -19.12 -18.21 -8.15
C ALA A 913 -18.56 -17.10 -9.08
N PRO A 914 -18.56 -17.29 -10.42
CA PRO A 914 -18.02 -16.31 -11.38
C PRO A 914 -18.55 -14.87 -11.22
#